data_AF-A0A2E9JD45-F1
#
_entry.id   AF-A0A2E9JD45-F1
#
_cell.length_a   1.000
_cell.length_b   1.000
_cell.length_c   1.000
_cell.angle_alpha   90.00
_cell.angle_beta   90.00
_cell.angle_gamma   90.00
#
_symmetry.space_group_name_H-M   'P 1'
#
loop_
_entity.id
_entity.type
_entity.pdbx_description
1 polymer ?
#
loop_
_entity_poly.entity_id
_entity_poly.type
_entity_poly.pdbx_seq_one_letter_code
_entity_poly.pdbx_strand_id
1 'polypeptide(L)'
;MKNRWDQATAELFAAGTELGLRVYTSNLLGQDPDLVLHGGGNTSVKTTRQSVFGEPKPVLFVKGSGWDLRTIEAAGFPGVRMDYLLKLGQLQSLSDSEMMRQLRLALLDPSAPTPSVEAILHALIPHKYVDHSHADAVVTISNSPDGEVLLNEIYGDDVLILPYVMPGFVLARQVAEATQSLDWSTIKGIVLLHHGLFTFDDDAKVSYDNMIDLVTRAEDFLSRSANAAPPAGANNRLVRVDALQLSSLRQAAGKLFEGPVLLQLDTSEAAAGFASLPNCGDLATRGPLTPDHTIHAKAFAAVLGEYPLAGLREFKQSYQDYFATHALPQHSCLDHMPRYAVWENRGVLYLAANRKRLDIVRDITRHTLAAIQNGEALGGWTALPRQDLFAVEYWELEQAKLKSAAVRVEFEGKVALVTGAASGIGRACVEEFMARGAVVIALDIAPAFETSFSNSSVLALHCDVTDSEAIAAAVLQGVSSFGGIDMLVSNAGVFTESQTIESMSDDNWDRSMALNLSSHMKVMRACLPIQKNGFDPSVVIVASKNVPAPGPGAAAYSAAKAGLTQMARVAALELGESGIRVNTVHPNAVYDTALWTDEVLARRAAHYGLSVDEYKTANVLQQEVSSADVATAIALLAGTSFSKTTGAQLPVDSGNERVI
;
A
#
# COMPACT_ATOMS: atom_id res chain seq x y z
N MET A 1 -2.44 8.40 -25.73
CA MET A 1 -1.77 7.38 -24.90
C MET A 1 -0.55 6.81 -25.62
N LYS A 2 0.51 6.39 -24.90
CA LYS A 2 1.71 5.81 -25.53
C LYS A 2 1.53 4.32 -25.76
N ASN A 3 1.60 3.88 -27.02
CA ASN A 3 1.66 2.45 -27.35
C ASN A 3 3.01 1.86 -26.89
N ARG A 4 2.96 0.91 -25.95
CA ARG A 4 4.14 0.23 -25.35
C ARG A 4 4.50 -1.12 -26.00
N TRP A 5 3.90 -1.47 -27.14
CA TRP A 5 4.24 -2.72 -27.83
C TRP A 5 5.70 -2.73 -28.31
N ASP A 6 6.39 -3.82 -28.01
CA ASP A 6 7.74 -4.12 -28.46
C ASP A 6 7.77 -5.48 -29.14
N GLN A 7 8.14 -5.49 -30.43
CA GLN A 7 8.05 -6.67 -31.28
C GLN A 7 8.98 -7.80 -30.81
N ALA A 8 10.21 -7.47 -30.39
CA ALA A 8 11.18 -8.46 -29.94
C ALA A 8 10.71 -9.16 -28.65
N THR A 9 10.18 -8.40 -27.69
CA THR A 9 9.61 -8.94 -26.45
C THR A 9 8.37 -9.78 -26.75
N ALA A 10 7.48 -9.32 -27.63
CA ALA A 10 6.30 -10.08 -28.03
C ALA A 10 6.68 -11.45 -28.62
N GLU A 11 7.71 -11.53 -29.46
CA GLU A 11 8.21 -12.78 -30.04
C GLU A 11 8.75 -13.75 -28.98
N LEU A 12 9.45 -13.25 -27.95
CA LEU A 12 9.92 -14.07 -26.83
C LEU A 12 8.76 -14.71 -26.04
N PHE A 13 7.68 -13.96 -25.81
CA PHE A 13 6.47 -14.47 -25.14
C PHE A 13 5.65 -15.39 -26.07
N ALA A 14 5.58 -15.08 -27.37
CA ALA A 14 4.86 -15.86 -28.36
C ALA A 14 5.52 -17.22 -28.64
N ALA A 15 6.85 -17.31 -28.55
CA ALA A 15 7.59 -18.57 -28.64
C ALA A 15 7.15 -19.61 -27.59
N GLY A 16 6.44 -19.17 -26.53
CA GLY A 16 5.95 -20.02 -25.45
C GLY A 16 4.49 -20.49 -25.54
N THR A 17 3.65 -19.98 -26.47
CA THR A 17 2.21 -20.29 -26.77
C THR A 17 1.41 -19.00 -26.95
N GLU A 18 0.20 -19.08 -27.52
CA GLU A 18 -0.79 -17.98 -27.58
C GLU A 18 -1.09 -17.39 -26.20
N LEU A 19 -1.04 -18.23 -25.15
CA LEU A 19 -1.20 -17.80 -23.77
C LEU A 19 -0.02 -16.91 -23.30
N GLY A 20 1.20 -17.20 -23.75
CA GLY A 20 2.36 -16.35 -23.49
C GLY A 20 2.18 -14.95 -24.09
N LEU A 21 1.67 -14.85 -25.31
CA LEU A 21 1.36 -13.56 -25.93
C LEU A 21 0.24 -12.82 -25.20
N ARG A 22 -0.76 -13.54 -24.66
CA ARG A 22 -1.79 -12.95 -23.81
C ARG A 22 -1.24 -12.42 -22.49
N VAL A 23 -0.28 -13.10 -21.87
CA VAL A 23 0.44 -12.62 -20.69
C VAL A 23 1.14 -11.29 -21.00
N TYR A 24 1.88 -11.22 -22.11
CA TYR A 24 2.59 -10.01 -22.53
C TYR A 24 1.66 -8.80 -22.68
N THR A 25 0.61 -8.93 -23.48
CA THR A 25 -0.37 -7.85 -23.74
C THR A 25 -1.14 -7.45 -22.48
N SER A 26 -1.41 -8.40 -21.57
CA SER A 26 -2.01 -8.10 -20.26
C SER A 26 -1.09 -7.27 -19.37
N ASN A 27 0.21 -7.59 -19.35
CA ASN A 27 1.21 -6.82 -18.64
C ASN A 27 1.36 -5.40 -19.23
N LEU A 28 1.26 -5.23 -20.55
CA LEU A 28 1.26 -3.89 -21.17
C LEU A 28 0.10 -3.04 -20.67
N LEU A 29 -1.13 -3.59 -20.64
CA LEU A 29 -2.30 -2.89 -20.11
C LEU A 29 -2.13 -2.56 -18.62
N GLY A 30 -1.70 -3.53 -17.80
CA GLY A 30 -1.54 -3.33 -16.36
C GLY A 30 -0.36 -2.44 -15.94
N GLN A 31 0.58 -2.16 -16.85
CA GLN A 31 1.67 -1.20 -16.60
C GLN A 31 1.25 0.26 -16.74
N ASP A 32 0.07 0.54 -17.30
CA ASP A 32 -0.48 1.88 -17.41
C ASP A 32 -1.67 2.05 -16.45
N PRO A 33 -1.51 2.81 -15.35
CA PRO A 33 -2.55 2.97 -14.35
C PRO A 33 -3.78 3.72 -14.88
N ASP A 34 -3.64 4.48 -15.98
CA ASP A 34 -4.76 5.19 -16.63
C ASP A 34 -5.67 4.22 -17.44
N LEU A 35 -5.19 3.01 -17.71
CA LEU A 35 -5.97 1.93 -18.32
C LEU A 35 -6.58 1.03 -17.25
N VAL A 36 -5.73 0.48 -16.40
CA VAL A 36 -6.15 -0.50 -15.40
C VAL A 36 -5.56 -0.14 -14.05
N LEU A 37 -6.44 0.20 -13.12
CA LEU A 37 -6.08 0.52 -11.74
C LEU A 37 -6.60 -0.55 -10.78
N HIS A 38 -5.76 -0.93 -9.82
CA HIS A 38 -6.03 -1.79 -8.65
C HIS A 38 -7.31 -2.64 -8.71
N GLY A 39 -7.19 -3.86 -9.23
CA GLY A 39 -8.30 -4.83 -9.24
C GLY A 39 -9.26 -4.71 -10.43
N GLY A 40 -9.14 -3.65 -11.24
CA GLY A 40 -9.88 -3.48 -12.49
C GLY A 40 -9.36 -4.31 -13.67
N GLY A 41 -10.13 -4.31 -14.75
CA GLY A 41 -9.80 -4.91 -16.05
C GLY A 41 -9.72 -6.45 -16.08
N ASN A 42 -10.05 -7.03 -17.23
CA ASN A 42 -10.00 -8.48 -17.49
C ASN A 42 -9.45 -8.72 -18.90
N THR A 43 -8.63 -9.75 -19.07
CA THR A 43 -8.16 -10.13 -20.41
C THR A 43 -8.38 -11.62 -20.62
N SER A 44 -8.54 -12.01 -21.89
CA SER A 44 -8.68 -13.42 -22.24
C SER A 44 -8.11 -13.76 -23.61
N VAL A 45 -7.80 -15.04 -23.80
CA VAL A 45 -7.47 -15.63 -25.09
C VAL A 45 -8.25 -16.93 -25.29
N LYS A 46 -8.82 -17.11 -26.47
CA LYS A 46 -9.46 -18.34 -26.92
C LYS A 46 -8.44 -19.19 -27.68
N THR A 47 -8.30 -20.45 -27.31
CA THR A 47 -7.35 -21.38 -27.95
C THR A 47 -7.88 -22.82 -27.92
N THR A 48 -7.08 -23.77 -28.39
CA THR A 48 -7.38 -25.19 -28.34
C THR A 48 -6.40 -25.91 -27.41
N ARG A 49 -6.91 -26.78 -26.53
CA ARG A 49 -6.08 -27.65 -25.68
C ARG A 49 -6.43 -29.11 -25.94
N GLN A 50 -5.41 -29.98 -25.94
CA GLN A 50 -5.65 -31.42 -25.98
C GLN A 50 -6.19 -31.90 -24.64
N SER A 51 -7.25 -32.72 -24.68
CA SER A 51 -7.72 -33.45 -23.51
C SER A 51 -6.75 -34.58 -23.15
N VAL A 52 -6.95 -35.20 -21.98
CA VAL A 52 -6.22 -36.42 -21.59
C VAL A 52 -6.41 -37.59 -22.57
N PHE A 53 -7.40 -37.49 -23.45
CA PHE A 53 -7.69 -38.47 -24.52
C PHE A 53 -7.13 -38.05 -25.88
N GLY A 54 -6.35 -36.96 -25.96
CA GLY A 54 -5.76 -36.44 -27.20
C GLY A 54 -6.72 -35.65 -28.10
N GLU A 55 -7.96 -35.42 -27.65
CA GLU A 55 -8.95 -34.66 -28.43
C GLU A 55 -8.73 -33.15 -28.29
N PRO A 56 -8.67 -32.38 -29.38
CA PRO A 56 -8.66 -30.93 -29.31
C PRO A 56 -10.00 -30.42 -28.76
N LYS A 57 -9.96 -29.62 -27.69
CA LYS A 57 -11.13 -28.95 -27.12
C LYS A 57 -10.91 -27.43 -27.14
N PRO A 58 -11.93 -26.64 -27.50
CA PRO A 58 -11.85 -25.19 -27.40
C PRO A 58 -11.85 -24.75 -25.93
N VAL A 59 -10.97 -23.82 -25.60
CA VAL A 59 -10.72 -23.34 -24.23
C VAL A 59 -10.65 -21.82 -24.23
N LEU A 60 -11.30 -21.20 -23.25
CA LEU A 60 -11.07 -19.80 -22.91
C LEU A 60 -10.08 -19.76 -21.74
N PHE A 61 -8.98 -19.04 -21.92
CA PHE A 61 -8.08 -18.66 -20.85
C PHE A 61 -8.41 -17.21 -20.48
N VAL A 62 -8.94 -16.98 -19.28
CA VAL A 62 -9.40 -15.64 -18.83
C VAL A 62 -8.79 -15.34 -17.47
N LYS A 63 -8.50 -14.06 -17.18
CA LYS A 63 -7.94 -13.62 -15.89
C LYS A 63 -8.68 -14.25 -14.71
N GLY A 64 -7.90 -14.82 -13.80
CA GLY A 64 -8.36 -15.38 -12.53
C GLY A 64 -8.42 -14.33 -11.42
N SER A 65 -9.34 -14.53 -10.49
CA SER A 65 -9.50 -13.70 -9.31
C SER A 65 -8.21 -13.62 -8.48
N GLY A 66 -7.84 -12.42 -8.04
CA GLY A 66 -6.67 -12.17 -7.18
C GLY A 66 -5.36 -11.87 -7.90
N TRP A 67 -5.31 -11.92 -9.23
CA TRP A 67 -4.13 -11.59 -10.03
C TRP A 67 -4.12 -10.12 -10.49
N ASP A 68 -2.96 -9.48 -10.40
CA ASP A 68 -2.69 -8.14 -10.92
C ASP A 68 -2.25 -8.24 -12.38
N LEU A 69 -2.93 -7.54 -13.31
CA LEU A 69 -2.60 -7.57 -14.74
C LEU A 69 -1.18 -7.09 -15.03
N ARG A 70 -0.60 -6.23 -14.18
CA ARG A 70 0.76 -5.72 -14.34
C ARG A 70 1.83 -6.81 -14.25
N THR A 71 1.55 -7.86 -13.47
CA THR A 71 2.50 -8.93 -13.15
C THR A 71 1.86 -10.30 -13.37
N ILE A 72 0.83 -10.39 -14.22
CA ILE A 72 0.11 -11.64 -14.41
C ILE A 72 0.99 -12.62 -15.17
N GLU A 73 0.91 -13.90 -14.80
CA GLU A 73 1.60 -14.99 -15.46
C GLU A 73 0.59 -15.99 -16.03
N ALA A 74 1.05 -17.00 -16.78
CA ALA A 74 0.17 -18.00 -17.39
C ALA A 74 -0.74 -18.71 -16.36
N ALA A 75 -0.25 -18.94 -15.13
CA ALA A 75 -1.04 -19.51 -14.04
C ALA A 75 -2.21 -18.62 -13.58
N GLY A 76 -2.14 -17.31 -13.85
CA GLY A 76 -3.22 -16.36 -13.62
C GLY A 76 -4.36 -16.43 -14.62
N PHE A 77 -4.24 -17.25 -15.66
CA PHE A 77 -5.29 -17.51 -16.65
C PHE A 77 -5.84 -18.94 -16.49
N PRO A 78 -6.86 -19.16 -15.66
CA PRO A 78 -7.56 -20.43 -15.61
C PRO A 78 -8.19 -20.77 -16.96
N GLY A 79 -7.91 -21.98 -17.45
CA GLY A 79 -8.56 -22.53 -18.64
C GLY A 79 -9.96 -23.06 -18.32
N VAL A 80 -10.98 -22.55 -19.00
CA VAL A 80 -12.38 -22.96 -18.87
C VAL A 80 -12.94 -23.50 -20.20
N ARG A 81 -13.87 -24.46 -20.10
CA ARG A 81 -14.52 -25.10 -21.24
C ARG A 81 -15.37 -24.10 -22.04
N MET A 82 -14.91 -23.73 -23.24
CA MET A 82 -15.51 -22.70 -24.08
C MET A 82 -16.95 -23.04 -24.49
N ASP A 83 -17.17 -24.29 -24.92
CA ASP A 83 -18.49 -24.78 -25.34
C ASP A 83 -19.51 -24.73 -24.21
N TYR A 84 -19.05 -24.95 -22.98
CA TYR A 84 -19.88 -24.87 -21.78
C TYR A 84 -20.27 -23.42 -21.47
N LEU A 85 -19.32 -22.48 -21.52
CA LEU A 85 -19.59 -21.05 -21.30
C LEU A 85 -20.56 -20.48 -22.34
N LEU A 86 -20.40 -20.84 -23.61
CA LEU A 86 -21.34 -20.43 -24.67
C LEU A 86 -22.77 -20.95 -24.41
N LYS A 87 -22.91 -22.18 -23.89
CA LYS A 87 -24.23 -22.72 -23.47
C LYS A 87 -24.80 -21.98 -22.27
N LEU A 88 -23.97 -21.62 -21.29
CA LEU A 88 -24.42 -20.80 -20.16
C LEU A 88 -24.94 -19.44 -20.63
N GLY A 89 -24.29 -18.82 -21.62
CA GLY A 89 -24.73 -17.55 -22.22
C GLY A 89 -26.09 -17.61 -22.92
N GLN A 90 -26.64 -18.79 -23.20
CA GLN A 90 -27.99 -18.97 -23.79
C GLN A 90 -29.10 -19.03 -22.73
N LEU A 91 -28.76 -19.06 -21.45
CA LEU A 91 -29.75 -19.08 -20.37
C LEU A 91 -30.46 -17.72 -20.27
N GLN A 92 -31.72 -17.73 -19.81
CA GLN A 92 -32.46 -16.48 -19.60
C GLN A 92 -32.03 -15.76 -18.31
N SER A 93 -31.64 -16.51 -17.29
CA SER A 93 -31.19 -16.00 -16.00
C SER A 93 -30.24 -16.99 -15.32
N LEU A 94 -29.34 -16.45 -14.51
CA LEU A 94 -28.41 -17.21 -13.68
C LEU A 94 -28.09 -16.36 -12.44
N SER A 95 -28.24 -16.91 -11.23
CA SER A 95 -27.86 -16.20 -10.01
C SER A 95 -26.33 -16.16 -9.88
N ASP A 96 -25.78 -15.17 -9.18
CA ASP A 96 -24.33 -15.03 -9.02
C ASP A 96 -23.68 -16.25 -8.37
N SER A 97 -24.30 -16.80 -7.33
CA SER A 97 -23.84 -18.02 -6.66
C SER A 97 -23.78 -19.23 -7.60
N GLU A 98 -24.79 -19.38 -8.45
CA GLU A 98 -24.85 -20.46 -9.42
C GLU A 98 -23.89 -20.20 -10.58
N MET A 99 -23.77 -18.97 -11.07
CA MET A 99 -22.80 -18.56 -12.08
C MET A 99 -21.38 -18.94 -11.64
N MET A 100 -20.98 -18.55 -10.43
CA MET A 100 -19.65 -18.88 -9.91
C MET A 100 -19.42 -20.37 -9.74
N ARG A 101 -20.45 -21.11 -9.29
CA ARG A 101 -20.41 -22.57 -9.23
C ARG A 101 -20.17 -23.16 -10.62
N GLN A 102 -20.90 -22.68 -11.64
CA GLN A 102 -20.76 -23.17 -13.01
C GLN A 102 -19.43 -22.80 -13.64
N LEU A 103 -18.90 -21.60 -13.38
CA LEU A 103 -17.56 -21.20 -13.82
C LEU A 103 -16.47 -22.09 -13.19
N ARG A 104 -16.60 -22.45 -11.91
CA ARG A 104 -15.68 -23.39 -11.25
C ARG A 104 -15.82 -24.82 -11.81
N LEU A 105 -17.04 -25.28 -12.09
CA LEU A 105 -17.25 -26.57 -12.75
C LEU A 105 -16.68 -26.58 -14.16
N ALA A 106 -16.63 -25.44 -14.85
CA ALA A 106 -16.11 -25.32 -16.21
C ALA A 106 -14.58 -25.43 -16.31
N LEU A 107 -13.85 -25.37 -15.19
CA LEU A 107 -12.39 -25.41 -15.17
C LEU A 107 -11.82 -26.72 -15.70
N LEU A 108 -10.72 -26.61 -16.43
CA LEU A 108 -9.92 -27.75 -16.86
C LEU A 108 -8.94 -28.22 -15.80
N ASP A 109 -8.56 -27.33 -14.88
CA ASP A 109 -7.73 -27.60 -13.72
C ASP A 109 -8.49 -27.16 -12.46
N PRO A 110 -8.93 -28.09 -11.60
CA PRO A 110 -9.64 -27.76 -10.36
C PRO A 110 -8.82 -26.88 -9.40
N SER A 111 -7.49 -26.92 -9.48
CA SER A 111 -6.59 -26.16 -8.61
C SER A 111 -6.33 -24.73 -9.08
N ALA A 112 -6.71 -24.40 -10.33
CA ALA A 112 -6.55 -23.06 -10.89
C ALA A 112 -7.36 -22.00 -10.13
N PRO A 113 -7.01 -20.71 -10.20
CA PRO A 113 -7.81 -19.66 -9.56
C PRO A 113 -9.21 -19.58 -10.16
N THR A 114 -10.14 -18.95 -9.44
CA THR A 114 -11.52 -18.78 -9.90
C THR A 114 -11.53 -17.83 -11.11
N PRO A 115 -12.15 -18.20 -12.26
CA PRO A 115 -12.27 -17.31 -13.42
C PRO A 115 -12.99 -16.00 -13.09
N SER A 116 -12.73 -14.94 -13.87
CA SER A 116 -13.49 -13.68 -13.77
C SER A 116 -15.00 -13.92 -13.88
N VAL A 117 -15.77 -13.09 -13.17
CA VAL A 117 -17.25 -13.04 -13.26
C VAL A 117 -17.73 -12.73 -14.68
N GLU A 118 -16.88 -12.10 -15.49
CA GLU A 118 -17.15 -11.73 -16.88
C GLU A 118 -16.73 -12.82 -17.88
N ALA A 119 -16.29 -13.99 -17.42
CA ALA A 119 -15.82 -15.06 -18.31
C ALA A 119 -16.86 -15.46 -19.37
N ILE A 120 -18.16 -15.41 -19.05
CA ILE A 120 -19.25 -15.68 -20.00
C ILE A 120 -19.28 -14.59 -21.09
N LEU A 121 -19.16 -13.32 -20.73
CA LEU A 121 -19.07 -12.21 -21.70
C LEU A 121 -17.84 -12.37 -22.60
N HIS A 122 -16.67 -12.65 -22.03
CA HIS A 122 -15.45 -12.93 -22.79
C HIS A 122 -15.61 -14.10 -23.76
N ALA A 123 -16.42 -15.11 -23.42
CA ALA A 123 -16.74 -16.21 -24.33
C ALA A 123 -17.69 -15.81 -25.47
N LEU A 124 -18.65 -14.92 -25.21
CA LEU A 124 -19.65 -14.48 -26.18
C LEU A 124 -19.08 -13.56 -27.27
N ILE A 125 -18.03 -12.79 -26.96
CA ILE A 125 -17.31 -11.98 -27.96
C ILE A 125 -16.57 -12.93 -28.93
N PRO A 126 -16.87 -12.93 -30.25
CA PRO A 126 -16.45 -13.98 -31.19
C PRO A 126 -15.00 -13.84 -31.69
N HIS A 127 -14.19 -13.03 -31.03
CA HIS A 127 -12.77 -12.80 -31.36
C HIS A 127 -11.84 -13.51 -30.39
N LYS A 128 -10.67 -13.90 -30.89
CA LYS A 128 -9.70 -14.67 -30.11
C LYS A 128 -9.20 -13.98 -28.86
N TYR A 129 -8.78 -12.73 -28.98
CA TYR A 129 -8.28 -11.90 -27.89
C TYR A 129 -9.35 -10.90 -27.49
N VAL A 130 -9.56 -10.76 -26.19
CA VAL A 130 -10.50 -9.79 -25.62
C VAL A 130 -9.82 -9.10 -24.46
N ASP A 131 -9.80 -7.78 -24.52
CA ASP A 131 -9.29 -6.88 -23.51
C ASP A 131 -10.46 -6.12 -22.88
N HIS A 132 -10.46 -6.01 -21.56
CA HIS A 132 -11.36 -5.18 -20.80
C HIS A 132 -10.56 -4.28 -19.87
N SER A 133 -10.86 -2.99 -19.92
CA SER A 133 -10.15 -1.93 -19.23
C SER A 133 -11.14 -0.96 -18.60
N HIS A 134 -10.75 -0.34 -17.48
CA HIS A 134 -11.52 0.71 -16.79
C HIS A 134 -10.88 2.07 -17.06
N ALA A 135 -10.54 2.31 -18.33
CA ALA A 135 -9.71 3.43 -18.73
C ALA A 135 -10.28 4.78 -18.26
N ASP A 136 -9.46 5.55 -17.55
CA ASP A 136 -9.85 6.79 -16.88
C ASP A 136 -10.55 7.75 -17.82
N ALA A 137 -10.02 7.96 -19.03
CA ALA A 137 -10.58 8.89 -20.00
C ALA A 137 -11.99 8.50 -20.43
N VAL A 138 -12.20 7.21 -20.74
CA VAL A 138 -13.50 6.69 -21.21
C VAL A 138 -14.53 6.77 -20.10
N VAL A 139 -14.16 6.32 -18.90
CA VAL A 139 -15.04 6.32 -17.74
C VAL A 139 -15.34 7.75 -17.27
N THR A 140 -14.39 8.67 -17.40
CA THR A 140 -14.60 10.10 -17.12
C THR A 140 -15.68 10.70 -18.01
N ILE A 141 -15.57 10.50 -19.33
CA ILE A 141 -16.57 11.00 -20.29
C ILE A 141 -17.91 10.33 -20.02
N SER A 142 -17.92 9.03 -19.76
CA SER A 142 -19.15 8.31 -19.45
C SER A 142 -19.86 8.81 -18.19
N ASN A 143 -19.13 9.34 -17.19
CA ASN A 143 -19.70 9.90 -15.97
C ASN A 143 -20.02 11.41 -16.09
N SER A 144 -19.84 12.01 -17.26
CA SER A 144 -20.24 13.40 -17.51
C SER A 144 -21.69 13.48 -18.01
N PRO A 145 -22.38 14.62 -17.84
CA PRO A 145 -23.65 14.88 -18.50
C PRO A 145 -23.56 14.56 -19.99
N ASP A 146 -24.58 13.89 -20.52
CA ASP A 146 -24.63 13.46 -21.93
C ASP A 146 -23.46 12.56 -22.36
N GLY A 147 -22.81 11.85 -21.43
CA GLY A 147 -21.65 11.00 -21.70
C GLY A 147 -21.85 9.99 -22.83
N GLU A 148 -23.05 9.42 -22.97
CA GLU A 148 -23.40 8.55 -24.11
C GLU A 148 -23.31 9.29 -25.45
N VAL A 149 -23.81 10.52 -25.52
CA VAL A 149 -23.76 11.35 -26.74
C VAL A 149 -22.32 11.71 -27.07
N LEU A 150 -21.54 12.13 -26.07
CA LEU A 150 -20.13 12.47 -26.25
C LEU A 150 -19.30 11.27 -26.73
N LEU A 151 -19.52 10.08 -26.15
CA LEU A 151 -18.84 8.86 -26.58
C LEU A 151 -19.24 8.48 -28.03
N ASN A 152 -20.51 8.66 -28.40
CA ASN A 152 -20.96 8.47 -29.79
C ASN A 152 -20.29 9.47 -30.75
N GLU A 153 -20.08 10.73 -30.35
CA GLU A 153 -19.36 11.72 -31.17
C GLU A 153 -17.88 11.36 -31.37
N ILE A 154 -17.24 10.79 -30.35
CA ILE A 154 -15.82 10.42 -30.38
C ILE A 154 -15.59 9.15 -31.21
N TYR A 155 -16.46 8.16 -31.05
CA TYR A 155 -16.25 6.84 -31.63
C TYR A 155 -17.06 6.56 -32.89
N GLY A 156 -18.21 7.21 -33.07
CA GLY A 156 -19.13 6.91 -34.16
C GLY A 156 -19.49 5.43 -34.21
N ASP A 157 -19.48 4.85 -35.41
CA ASP A 157 -19.85 3.45 -35.63
C ASP A 157 -18.74 2.45 -35.24
N ASP A 158 -17.54 2.90 -34.84
CA ASP A 158 -16.43 2.01 -34.45
C ASP A 158 -16.70 1.31 -33.11
N VAL A 159 -17.62 1.81 -32.27
CA VAL A 159 -17.83 1.32 -30.90
C VAL A 159 -19.31 1.18 -30.58
N LEU A 160 -19.70 0.03 -30.05
CA LEU A 160 -21.03 -0.17 -29.50
C LEU A 160 -21.08 0.39 -28.07
N ILE A 161 -21.97 1.36 -27.81
CA ILE A 161 -22.16 1.95 -26.48
C ILE A 161 -23.42 1.36 -25.85
N LEU A 162 -23.31 0.83 -24.64
CA LEU A 162 -24.41 0.18 -23.90
C LEU A 162 -24.60 0.81 -22.52
N PRO A 163 -25.84 0.92 -22.03
CA PRO A 163 -26.12 1.46 -20.71
C PRO A 163 -25.59 0.55 -19.60
N TYR A 164 -25.28 1.16 -18.45
CA TYR A 164 -24.80 0.43 -17.29
C TYR A 164 -25.77 -0.68 -16.86
N VAL A 165 -25.21 -1.85 -16.60
CA VAL A 165 -25.86 -2.95 -15.88
C VAL A 165 -24.84 -3.59 -14.94
N MET A 166 -25.35 -4.29 -13.93
CA MET A 166 -24.51 -5.02 -12.98
C MET A 166 -23.57 -5.99 -13.74
N PRO A 167 -22.25 -5.99 -13.43
CA PRO A 167 -21.30 -6.94 -14.00
C PRO A 167 -21.70 -8.40 -13.76
N GLY A 168 -21.22 -9.31 -14.61
CA GLY A 168 -21.54 -10.74 -14.54
C GLY A 168 -22.56 -11.19 -15.59
N PHE A 169 -23.51 -12.05 -15.19
CA PHE A 169 -24.41 -12.70 -16.15
C PHE A 169 -25.35 -11.73 -16.87
N VAL A 170 -25.89 -10.74 -16.14
CA VAL A 170 -26.81 -9.74 -16.72
C VAL A 170 -26.10 -8.93 -17.81
N LEU A 171 -24.87 -8.52 -17.55
CA LEU A 171 -24.03 -7.85 -18.52
C LEU A 171 -23.73 -8.72 -19.75
N ALA A 172 -23.35 -9.98 -19.54
CA ALA A 172 -23.11 -10.92 -20.64
C ALA A 172 -24.34 -11.08 -21.55
N ARG A 173 -25.55 -11.11 -20.96
CA ARG A 173 -26.81 -11.19 -21.70
C ARG A 173 -27.10 -9.92 -22.50
N GLN A 174 -26.91 -8.74 -21.90
CA GLN A 174 -27.11 -7.47 -22.59
C GLN A 174 -26.24 -7.35 -23.84
N VAL A 175 -24.96 -7.73 -23.74
CA VAL A 175 -24.05 -7.73 -24.89
C VAL A 175 -24.50 -8.75 -25.94
N ALA A 176 -24.90 -9.96 -25.54
CA ALA A 176 -25.41 -10.97 -26.47
C ALA A 176 -26.66 -10.50 -27.24
N GLU A 177 -27.59 -9.83 -26.53
CA GLU A 177 -28.81 -9.26 -27.12
C GLU A 177 -28.48 -8.13 -28.10
N ALA A 178 -27.59 -7.21 -27.72
CA ALA A 178 -27.22 -6.06 -28.54
C ALA A 178 -26.42 -6.46 -29.79
N THR A 179 -25.73 -7.59 -29.76
CA THR A 179 -24.83 -8.04 -30.84
C THR A 179 -25.41 -9.15 -31.72
N GLN A 180 -26.67 -9.57 -31.49
CA GLN A 180 -27.28 -10.71 -32.19
C GLN A 180 -27.31 -10.56 -33.72
N SER A 181 -27.46 -9.33 -34.22
CA SER A 181 -27.48 -9.00 -35.65
C SER A 181 -26.35 -8.06 -36.07
N LEU A 182 -25.35 -7.85 -35.19
CA LEU A 182 -24.25 -6.94 -35.44
C LEU A 182 -23.15 -7.65 -36.25
N ASP A 183 -22.61 -6.95 -37.24
CA ASP A 183 -21.38 -7.38 -37.89
C ASP A 183 -20.18 -6.98 -37.01
N TRP A 184 -19.58 -7.96 -36.33
CA TRP A 184 -18.44 -7.70 -35.45
C TRP A 184 -17.23 -7.10 -36.15
N SER A 185 -17.13 -7.24 -37.49
CA SER A 185 -16.04 -6.62 -38.25
C SER A 185 -16.17 -5.11 -38.41
N THR A 186 -17.34 -4.53 -38.12
CA THR A 186 -17.57 -3.07 -38.20
C THR A 186 -17.25 -2.34 -36.92
N ILE A 187 -17.08 -3.05 -35.79
CA ILE A 187 -16.76 -2.45 -34.49
C ILE A 187 -15.39 -2.92 -33.99
N LYS A 188 -14.71 -2.06 -33.25
CA LYS A 188 -13.40 -2.32 -32.60
C LYS A 188 -13.53 -2.50 -31.10
N GLY A 189 -14.65 -2.08 -30.53
CA GLY A 189 -14.88 -2.15 -29.09
C GLY A 189 -16.32 -1.98 -28.66
N ILE A 190 -16.54 -2.21 -27.36
CA ILE A 190 -17.81 -2.01 -26.67
C ILE A 190 -17.53 -1.15 -25.45
N VAL A 191 -18.25 -0.03 -25.30
CA VAL A 191 -18.23 0.77 -24.07
C VAL A 191 -19.47 0.46 -23.25
N LEU A 192 -19.25 0.12 -21.99
CA LEU A 192 -20.28 0.00 -20.99
C LEU A 192 -20.27 1.28 -20.16
N LEU A 193 -21.34 2.06 -20.23
CA LEU A 193 -21.43 3.32 -19.48
C LEU A 193 -21.14 3.08 -17.99
N HIS A 194 -20.39 3.98 -17.38
CA HIS A 194 -19.92 3.99 -15.99
C HIS A 194 -18.99 2.83 -15.58
N HIS A 195 -18.71 1.88 -16.48
CA HIS A 195 -17.94 0.67 -16.15
C HIS A 195 -16.61 0.65 -16.90
N GLY A 196 -16.60 0.62 -18.23
CA GLY A 196 -15.35 0.55 -18.97
C GLY A 196 -15.46 0.20 -20.45
N LEU A 197 -14.32 -0.14 -21.04
CA LEU A 197 -14.13 -0.42 -22.46
C LEU A 197 -13.70 -1.87 -22.67
N PHE A 198 -14.29 -2.52 -23.65
CA PHE A 198 -13.83 -3.79 -24.22
C PHE A 198 -13.27 -3.55 -25.61
N THR A 199 -12.12 -4.16 -25.91
CA THR A 199 -11.60 -4.28 -27.28
C THR A 199 -11.27 -5.73 -27.58
N PHE A 200 -11.23 -6.05 -28.86
CA PHE A 200 -11.06 -7.42 -29.28
C PHE A 200 -10.54 -7.50 -30.72
N ASP A 201 -9.85 -8.58 -31.02
CA ASP A 201 -9.43 -8.97 -32.38
C ASP A 201 -8.95 -10.44 -32.36
N ASP A 202 -8.73 -11.03 -33.53
CA ASP A 202 -8.09 -12.34 -33.63
C ASP A 202 -6.56 -12.28 -33.49
N ASP A 203 -5.98 -11.10 -33.63
CA ASP A 203 -4.58 -10.79 -33.36
C ASP A 203 -4.40 -10.02 -32.03
N ALA A 204 -3.46 -10.46 -31.20
CA ALA A 204 -3.24 -9.87 -29.87
C ALA A 204 -2.76 -8.41 -29.94
N LYS A 205 -1.96 -8.08 -30.95
CA LYS A 205 -1.47 -6.71 -31.16
C LYS A 205 -2.60 -5.81 -31.58
N VAL A 206 -3.45 -6.25 -32.51
CA VAL A 206 -4.59 -5.45 -32.98
C VAL A 206 -5.59 -5.19 -31.86
N SER A 207 -5.92 -6.19 -31.04
CA SER A 207 -6.78 -6.01 -29.85
C SER A 207 -6.24 -4.95 -28.89
N TYR A 208 -4.93 -4.98 -28.63
CA TYR A 208 -4.25 -3.99 -27.78
C TYR A 208 -4.14 -2.62 -28.46
N ASP A 209 -3.79 -2.55 -29.74
CA ASP A 209 -3.73 -1.30 -30.51
C ASP A 209 -5.11 -0.62 -30.54
N ASN A 210 -6.20 -1.39 -30.68
CA ASN A 210 -7.57 -0.88 -30.59
C ASN A 210 -7.84 -0.24 -29.22
N MET A 211 -7.38 -0.85 -28.12
CA MET A 211 -7.50 -0.26 -26.77
C MET A 211 -6.76 1.07 -26.70
N ILE A 212 -5.50 1.12 -27.15
CA ILE A 212 -4.68 2.33 -27.11
C ILE A 212 -5.27 3.43 -27.99
N ASP A 213 -5.75 3.10 -29.19
CA ASP A 213 -6.39 4.04 -30.11
C ASP A 213 -7.68 4.64 -29.51
N LEU A 214 -8.59 3.79 -29.04
CA LEU A 214 -9.87 4.24 -28.47
C LEU A 214 -9.68 5.09 -27.22
N VAL A 215 -8.76 4.72 -26.34
CA VAL A 215 -8.45 5.53 -25.15
C VAL A 215 -7.75 6.83 -25.54
N THR A 216 -6.84 6.82 -26.53
CA THR A 216 -6.19 8.05 -27.02
C THR A 216 -7.21 9.03 -27.59
N ARG A 217 -8.21 8.56 -28.35
CA ARG A 217 -9.29 9.42 -28.85
C ARG A 217 -10.07 10.10 -27.72
N ALA A 218 -10.34 9.37 -26.63
CA ALA A 218 -10.98 9.94 -25.43
C ALA A 218 -10.06 10.94 -24.69
N GLU A 219 -8.77 10.63 -24.53
CA GLU A 219 -7.80 11.55 -23.93
C GLU A 219 -7.64 12.85 -24.73
N ASP A 220 -7.59 12.75 -26.06
CA ASP A 220 -7.51 13.90 -26.96
C ASP A 220 -8.75 14.78 -26.85
N PHE A 221 -9.94 14.16 -26.72
CA PHE A 221 -11.18 14.88 -26.45
C PHE A 221 -11.13 15.62 -25.11
N LEU A 222 -10.77 14.93 -24.03
CA LEU A 222 -10.65 15.53 -22.70
C LEU A 222 -9.62 16.66 -22.67
N SER A 223 -8.48 16.50 -23.34
CA SER A 223 -7.42 17.51 -23.39
C SER A 223 -7.89 18.80 -24.07
N ARG A 224 -8.73 18.69 -25.12
CA ARG A 224 -9.33 19.86 -25.78
C ARG A 224 -10.29 20.60 -24.85
N SER A 225 -11.09 19.87 -24.08
CA SER A 225 -12.01 20.43 -23.09
C SER A 225 -11.30 21.02 -21.87
N ALA A 226 -10.25 20.36 -21.37
CA ALA A 226 -9.43 20.83 -20.25
C ALA A 226 -8.66 22.13 -20.59
N ASN A 227 -8.29 22.35 -21.85
CA ASN A 227 -7.73 23.64 -22.27
C ASN A 227 -8.74 24.79 -22.15
N ALA A 228 -10.05 24.51 -22.20
CA ALA A 228 -11.10 25.50 -22.00
C ALA A 228 -11.38 25.74 -20.50
N ALA A 229 -11.24 24.72 -19.67
CA ALA A 229 -11.38 24.79 -18.21
C ALA A 229 -10.33 23.88 -17.53
N PRO A 230 -9.14 24.41 -17.20
CA PRO A 230 -8.06 23.60 -16.66
C PRO A 230 -8.42 23.10 -15.26
N PRO A 231 -7.96 21.89 -14.87
CA PRO A 231 -8.04 21.42 -13.50
C PRO A 231 -7.46 22.45 -12.54
N ALA A 232 -7.97 22.49 -11.31
CA ALA A 232 -7.46 23.41 -10.30
C ALA A 232 -5.98 23.10 -10.01
N GLY A 233 -5.10 24.01 -10.43
CA GLY A 233 -3.72 24.06 -9.96
C GLY A 233 -3.64 24.70 -8.57
N ALA A 234 -2.52 24.51 -7.86
CA ALA A 234 -2.32 25.09 -6.54
C ALA A 234 -2.12 26.62 -6.62
N ASN A 235 -3.22 27.38 -6.69
CA ASN A 235 -3.19 28.84 -6.65
C ASN A 235 -3.21 29.41 -5.22
N ASN A 236 -3.58 28.59 -4.24
CA ASN A 236 -3.67 28.98 -2.83
C ASN A 236 -2.58 28.32 -1.99
N ARG A 237 -2.00 29.12 -1.08
CA ARG A 237 -1.08 28.64 -0.04
C ARG A 237 -1.91 27.80 0.93
N LEU A 238 -1.81 26.48 0.86
CA LEU A 238 -2.48 25.57 1.78
C LEU A 238 -2.24 26.00 3.24
N VAL A 239 -3.24 25.80 4.09
CA VAL A 239 -3.06 25.93 5.53
C VAL A 239 -2.10 24.83 5.97
N ARG A 240 -0.95 25.22 6.52
CA ARG A 240 0.06 24.26 6.99
C ARG A 240 -0.52 23.42 8.12
N VAL A 241 -0.46 22.10 7.97
CA VAL A 241 -0.77 21.14 9.03
C VAL A 241 0.54 20.71 9.67
N ASP A 242 0.63 20.82 11.00
CA ASP A 242 1.80 20.34 11.73
C ASP A 242 1.68 18.85 12.11
N ALA A 243 2.80 18.26 12.55
CA ALA A 243 2.85 16.85 12.93
C ALA A 243 1.95 16.51 14.13
N LEU A 244 1.74 17.47 15.05
CA LEU A 244 0.93 17.24 16.25
C LEU A 244 -0.56 17.18 15.88
N GLN A 245 -1.02 18.03 14.98
CA GLN A 245 -2.38 18.00 14.43
C GLN A 245 -2.65 16.69 13.70
N LEU A 246 -1.75 16.24 12.83
CA LEU A 246 -1.89 14.95 12.12
C LEU A 246 -1.95 13.77 13.08
N SER A 247 -1.03 13.70 14.05
CA SER A 247 -1.02 12.60 15.04
C SER A 247 -2.25 12.61 15.95
N SER A 248 -2.74 13.78 16.33
CA SER A 248 -3.98 13.92 17.10
C SER A 248 -5.20 13.45 16.29
N LEU A 249 -5.26 13.80 15.01
CA LEU A 249 -6.31 13.34 14.10
C LEU A 249 -6.25 11.82 13.89
N ARG A 250 -5.05 11.26 13.69
CA ARG A 250 -4.83 9.81 13.59
C ARG A 250 -5.31 9.09 14.86
N GLN A 251 -4.97 9.59 16.04
CA GLN A 251 -5.44 9.02 17.31
C GLN A 251 -6.97 9.05 17.39
N ALA A 252 -7.59 10.18 17.04
CA ALA A 252 -9.02 10.35 17.09
C ALA A 252 -9.74 9.41 16.09
N ALA A 253 -9.19 9.24 14.89
CA ALA A 253 -9.66 8.28 13.90
C ALA A 253 -9.57 6.85 14.42
N GLY A 254 -8.43 6.44 14.99
CA GLY A 254 -8.29 5.08 15.53
C GLY A 254 -9.18 4.80 16.74
N LYS A 255 -9.50 5.81 17.56
CA LYS A 255 -10.54 5.70 18.60
C LYS A 255 -11.95 5.55 18.01
N LEU A 256 -12.26 6.30 16.94
CA LEU A 256 -13.57 6.29 16.31
C LEU A 256 -13.87 4.99 15.53
N PHE A 257 -12.82 4.37 14.99
CA PHE A 257 -12.86 3.16 14.15
C PHE A 257 -12.21 1.93 14.80
N GLU A 258 -11.95 2.00 16.10
CA GLU A 258 -11.59 0.84 16.96
C GLU A 258 -10.28 0.12 16.59
N GLY A 259 -9.21 0.88 16.32
CA GLY A 259 -7.86 0.32 16.25
C GLY A 259 -6.81 1.25 15.63
N PRO A 260 -5.53 0.84 15.63
CA PRO A 260 -4.47 1.57 14.93
C PRO A 260 -4.81 1.74 13.44
N VAL A 261 -4.48 2.90 12.89
CA VAL A 261 -4.77 3.30 11.51
C VAL A 261 -3.56 4.06 10.96
N LEU A 262 -3.24 3.89 9.68
CA LEU A 262 -2.31 4.76 8.98
C LEU A 262 -3.06 5.96 8.40
N LEU A 263 -2.45 7.13 8.49
CA LEU A 263 -2.99 8.37 7.96
C LEU A 263 -1.91 9.08 7.15
N GLN A 264 -2.20 9.43 5.89
CA GLN A 264 -1.26 10.16 5.03
C GLN A 264 -1.93 11.43 4.51
N LEU A 265 -1.24 12.57 4.62
CA LEU A 265 -1.69 13.84 4.05
C LEU A 265 -0.98 14.09 2.72
N ASP A 266 -1.74 14.17 1.64
CA ASP A 266 -1.29 14.55 0.31
C ASP A 266 -1.46 16.06 0.11
N THR A 267 -0.33 16.74 -0.06
CA THR A 267 -0.24 18.16 -0.34
C THR A 267 0.37 18.44 -1.72
N SER A 268 0.41 17.41 -2.59
CA SER A 268 0.79 17.61 -4.00
C SER A 268 -0.08 18.67 -4.65
N GLU A 269 0.42 19.27 -5.73
CA GLU A 269 -0.28 20.35 -6.45
C GLU A 269 -1.73 19.98 -6.82
N ALA A 270 -1.95 18.76 -7.31
CA ALA A 270 -3.28 18.27 -7.66
C ALA A 270 -4.20 18.12 -6.43
N ALA A 271 -3.71 17.53 -5.34
CA ALA A 271 -4.49 17.38 -4.10
C ALA A 271 -4.79 18.74 -3.46
N ALA A 272 -3.82 19.66 -3.49
CA ALA A 272 -3.94 21.01 -2.99
C ALA A 272 -4.95 21.83 -3.80
N GLY A 273 -4.88 21.74 -5.14
CA GLY A 273 -5.80 22.39 -6.06
C GLY A 273 -7.23 21.92 -5.85
N PHE A 274 -7.45 20.60 -5.82
CA PHE A 274 -8.77 20.04 -5.56
C PHE A 274 -9.33 20.49 -4.19
N ALA A 275 -8.55 20.37 -3.12
CA ALA A 275 -8.98 20.75 -1.77
C ALA A 275 -9.19 22.27 -1.57
N SER A 276 -8.76 23.10 -2.53
CA SER A 276 -8.98 24.54 -2.54
C SER A 276 -10.23 24.96 -3.33
N LEU A 277 -10.90 24.03 -4.01
CA LEU A 277 -12.15 24.32 -4.71
C LEU A 277 -13.26 24.69 -3.69
N PRO A 278 -14.06 25.75 -3.94
CA PRO A 278 -15.14 26.15 -3.04
C PRO A 278 -16.18 25.05 -2.76
N ASN A 279 -16.38 24.14 -3.70
CA ASN A 279 -17.30 23.01 -3.64
C ASN A 279 -16.58 21.64 -3.53
N CYS A 280 -15.31 21.61 -3.10
CA CYS A 280 -14.52 20.38 -3.03
C CYS A 280 -15.19 19.26 -2.23
N GLY A 281 -15.88 19.60 -1.12
CA GLY A 281 -16.61 18.64 -0.31
C GLY A 281 -17.78 17.99 -1.06
N ASP A 282 -18.58 18.78 -1.78
CA ASP A 282 -19.66 18.27 -2.63
C ASP A 282 -19.08 17.33 -3.70
N LEU A 283 -18.10 17.80 -4.48
CA LEU A 283 -17.44 17.04 -5.55
C LEU A 283 -16.90 15.69 -5.06
N ALA A 284 -16.18 15.67 -3.94
CA ALA A 284 -15.59 14.45 -3.39
C ALA A 284 -16.62 13.43 -2.90
N THR A 285 -17.84 13.87 -2.59
CA THR A 285 -18.89 12.98 -2.11
C THR A 285 -19.74 12.38 -3.24
N ARG A 286 -19.65 12.87 -4.48
CA ARG A 286 -20.54 12.43 -5.58
C ARG A 286 -20.37 10.97 -6.00
N GLY A 287 -19.19 10.39 -5.83
CA GLY A 287 -18.94 8.96 -6.07
C GLY A 287 -17.61 8.68 -6.76
N PRO A 288 -17.23 7.40 -6.87
CA PRO A 288 -15.96 6.98 -7.46
C PRO A 288 -15.98 7.05 -8.99
N LEU A 289 -14.79 6.92 -9.60
CA LEU A 289 -14.61 6.83 -11.05
C LEU A 289 -15.40 5.67 -11.67
N THR A 290 -15.26 4.47 -11.11
CA THR A 290 -15.99 3.26 -11.52
C THR A 290 -16.58 2.59 -10.27
N PRO A 291 -17.75 1.92 -10.36
CA PRO A 291 -18.33 1.18 -9.23
C PRO A 291 -17.36 0.17 -8.62
N ASP A 292 -16.46 -0.42 -9.41
CA ASP A 292 -15.46 -1.39 -8.96
C ASP A 292 -14.49 -0.79 -7.93
N HIS A 293 -14.30 0.54 -7.92
CA HIS A 293 -13.45 1.19 -6.93
C HIS A 293 -14.09 1.28 -5.54
N THR A 294 -15.40 1.07 -5.39
CA THR A 294 -16.10 1.16 -4.10
C THR A 294 -15.56 0.18 -3.06
N ILE A 295 -15.09 -1.00 -3.48
CA ILE A 295 -14.55 -2.04 -2.57
C ILE A 295 -13.22 -1.61 -1.93
N HIS A 296 -12.55 -0.62 -2.52
CA HIS A 296 -11.26 -0.10 -2.08
C HIS A 296 -11.37 1.30 -1.48
N ALA A 297 -12.17 2.18 -2.08
CA ALA A 297 -12.27 3.60 -1.72
C ALA A 297 -13.60 4.00 -1.05
N LYS A 298 -14.55 3.08 -0.91
CA LYS A 298 -15.96 3.33 -0.53
C LYS A 298 -16.73 4.16 -1.56
N ALA A 299 -18.05 4.22 -1.38
CA ALA A 299 -18.95 4.94 -2.28
C ALA A 299 -18.79 6.48 -2.25
N PHE A 300 -18.19 7.05 -1.21
CA PHE A 300 -17.99 8.50 -1.08
C PHE A 300 -16.84 8.84 -0.11
N ALA A 301 -16.30 10.04 -0.25
CA ALA A 301 -15.28 10.59 0.65
C ALA A 301 -15.86 11.08 1.98
N ALA A 302 -14.99 11.27 2.98
CA ALA A 302 -15.28 12.20 4.08
C ALA A 302 -14.91 13.65 3.70
N VAL A 303 -15.57 14.62 4.32
CA VAL A 303 -15.27 16.06 4.16
C VAL A 303 -14.80 16.60 5.49
N LEU A 304 -13.60 17.19 5.52
CA LEU A 304 -13.01 17.74 6.75
C LEU A 304 -12.89 19.26 6.63
N GLY A 305 -13.54 19.97 7.54
CA GLY A 305 -13.39 21.42 7.67
C GLY A 305 -12.34 21.82 8.72
N GLU A 306 -12.58 22.93 9.42
CA GLU A 306 -11.73 23.40 10.52
C GLU A 306 -11.63 22.37 11.68
N TYR A 307 -12.72 21.63 11.93
CA TYR A 307 -12.82 20.61 12.97
C TYR A 307 -12.85 19.21 12.35
N PRO A 308 -11.70 18.61 11.98
CA PRO A 308 -11.66 17.39 11.17
C PRO A 308 -12.31 16.17 11.84
N LEU A 309 -12.30 16.08 13.17
CA LEU A 309 -12.99 14.99 13.88
C LEU A 309 -14.52 15.03 13.69
N ALA A 310 -15.12 16.22 13.51
CA ALA A 310 -16.54 16.32 13.22
C ALA A 310 -16.85 15.69 11.84
N GLY A 311 -16.05 16.00 10.83
CA GLY A 311 -16.17 15.42 9.49
C GLY A 311 -16.02 13.89 9.47
N LEU A 312 -15.09 13.33 10.26
CA LEU A 312 -14.97 11.87 10.40
C LEU A 312 -16.21 11.22 11.06
N ARG A 313 -16.82 11.90 12.04
CA ARG A 313 -18.06 11.42 12.69
C ARG A 313 -19.26 11.51 11.76
N GLU A 314 -19.34 12.59 11.00
CA GLU A 314 -20.38 12.78 9.99
C GLU A 314 -20.27 11.69 8.92
N PHE A 315 -19.08 11.41 8.41
CA PHE A 315 -18.88 10.28 7.49
C PHE A 315 -19.37 8.96 8.07
N LYS A 316 -19.00 8.65 9.33
CA LYS A 316 -19.45 7.43 10.01
C LYS A 316 -20.98 7.34 10.03
N GLN A 317 -21.66 8.42 10.38
CA GLN A 317 -23.13 8.47 10.40
C GLN A 317 -23.72 8.32 8.99
N SER A 318 -23.23 9.08 8.01
CA SER A 318 -23.71 9.00 6.62
C SER A 318 -23.51 7.62 6.01
N TYR A 319 -22.42 6.91 6.35
CA TYR A 319 -22.19 5.55 5.90
C TYR A 319 -23.12 4.54 6.60
N GLN A 320 -23.47 4.75 7.86
CA GLN A 320 -24.50 3.96 8.56
C GLN A 320 -25.88 4.16 7.93
N ASP A 321 -26.23 5.39 7.59
CA ASP A 321 -27.51 5.71 6.94
C ASP A 321 -27.58 5.15 5.53
N TYR A 322 -26.48 5.23 4.77
CA TYR A 322 -26.30 4.59 3.46
C TYR A 322 -26.51 3.07 3.54
N PHE A 323 -25.91 2.41 4.54
CA PHE A 323 -26.15 0.99 4.77
C PHE A 323 -27.61 0.70 5.15
N ALA A 324 -28.17 1.43 6.10
CA ALA A 324 -29.56 1.23 6.55
C ALA A 324 -30.59 1.41 5.43
N THR A 325 -30.32 2.31 4.49
CA THR A 325 -31.21 2.63 3.36
C THR A 325 -31.22 1.52 2.29
N HIS A 326 -30.08 0.90 2.02
CA HIS A 326 -29.92 -0.01 0.87
C HIS A 326 -29.70 -1.48 1.26
N ALA A 327 -29.39 -1.78 2.52
CA ALA A 327 -29.10 -3.14 2.96
C ALA A 327 -30.31 -4.08 2.86
N LEU A 328 -30.01 -5.32 2.49
CA LEU A 328 -30.92 -6.45 2.55
C LEU A 328 -30.60 -7.29 3.80
N PRO A 329 -31.51 -8.16 4.30
CA PRO A 329 -31.31 -8.91 5.53
C PRO A 329 -30.04 -9.78 5.60
N GLN A 330 -29.50 -10.18 4.46
CA GLN A 330 -28.27 -10.98 4.37
C GLN A 330 -26.98 -10.14 4.46
N HIS A 331 -27.05 -8.81 4.31
CA HIS A 331 -25.87 -7.96 4.33
C HIS A 331 -25.37 -7.70 5.76
N SER A 332 -24.05 -7.73 5.92
CA SER A 332 -23.37 -7.26 7.14
C SER A 332 -22.66 -5.95 6.81
N CYS A 333 -22.83 -4.94 7.65
CA CYS A 333 -22.22 -3.62 7.43
C CYS A 333 -20.68 -3.73 7.44
N LEU A 334 -20.03 -3.11 6.46
CA LEU A 334 -18.58 -3.01 6.38
C LEU A 334 -18.04 -1.99 7.41
N ASP A 335 -16.71 -1.92 7.56
CA ASP A 335 -16.10 -0.94 8.47
C ASP A 335 -16.49 0.49 8.11
N HIS A 336 -16.66 1.35 9.11
CA HIS A 336 -17.12 2.73 8.92
C HIS A 336 -15.99 3.73 8.64
N MET A 337 -14.74 3.28 8.47
CA MET A 337 -13.61 4.17 8.27
C MET A 337 -13.61 4.71 6.83
N PRO A 338 -13.60 6.04 6.62
CA PRO A 338 -13.43 6.58 5.28
C PRO A 338 -12.07 6.15 4.74
N ARG A 339 -11.99 5.90 3.44
CA ARG A 339 -10.71 5.54 2.81
C ARG A 339 -9.93 6.79 2.44
N TYR A 340 -10.63 7.83 2.02
CA TYR A 340 -10.04 9.15 1.83
C TYR A 340 -10.99 10.24 2.32
N ALA A 341 -10.41 11.41 2.57
CA ALA A 341 -11.15 12.61 2.94
C ALA A 341 -10.54 13.83 2.23
N VAL A 342 -11.38 14.77 1.82
CA VAL A 342 -10.90 16.07 1.37
C VAL A 342 -10.88 17.00 2.56
N TRP A 343 -9.71 17.56 2.86
CA TRP A 343 -9.52 18.52 3.94
C TRP A 343 -9.42 19.92 3.36
N GLU A 344 -10.49 20.68 3.54
CA GLU A 344 -10.66 22.03 2.98
C GLU A 344 -9.42 22.90 3.22
N ASN A 345 -8.86 23.41 2.11
CA ASN A 345 -7.67 24.25 2.06
C ASN A 345 -6.39 23.63 2.66
N ARG A 346 -6.34 22.31 2.88
CA ARG A 346 -5.19 21.61 3.47
C ARG A 346 -4.66 20.45 2.64
N GLY A 347 -5.50 19.81 1.82
CA GLY A 347 -5.11 18.73 0.93
C GLY A 347 -6.06 17.53 1.02
N VAL A 348 -5.57 16.36 0.61
CA VAL A 348 -6.33 15.10 0.62
C VAL A 348 -5.73 14.16 1.64
N LEU A 349 -6.57 13.57 2.49
CA LEU A 349 -6.18 12.66 3.55
C LEU A 349 -6.52 11.23 3.14
N TYR A 350 -5.60 10.29 3.29
CA TYR A 350 -5.85 8.86 3.09
C TYR A 350 -5.80 8.12 4.43
N LEU A 351 -6.72 7.17 4.64
CA LEU A 351 -6.79 6.33 5.82
C LEU A 351 -6.87 4.85 5.43
N ALA A 352 -6.04 4.02 6.06
CA ALA A 352 -6.04 2.59 5.81
C ALA A 352 -5.49 1.78 7.00
N ALA A 353 -5.82 0.50 7.06
CA ALA A 353 -5.31 -0.41 8.09
C ALA A 353 -3.81 -0.70 7.95
N ASN A 354 -3.28 -0.72 6.72
CA ASN A 354 -1.88 -1.03 6.43
C ASN A 354 -1.39 -0.31 5.17
N ARG A 355 -0.07 -0.37 4.92
CA ARG A 355 0.59 0.35 3.82
C ARG A 355 0.07 -0.05 2.44
N LYS A 356 -0.11 -1.35 2.20
CA LYS A 356 -0.60 -1.86 0.91
C LYS A 356 -1.98 -1.28 0.57
N ARG A 357 -2.89 -1.27 1.54
CA ARG A 357 -4.22 -0.66 1.39
C ARG A 357 -4.14 0.85 1.21
N LEU A 358 -3.25 1.53 1.94
CA LEU A 358 -3.05 2.98 1.82
C LEU A 358 -2.60 3.36 0.39
N ASP A 359 -1.66 2.61 -0.19
CA ASP A 359 -1.17 2.84 -1.55
C ASP A 359 -2.31 2.63 -2.58
N ILE A 360 -3.09 1.55 -2.46
CA ILE A 360 -4.26 1.30 -3.32
C ILE A 360 -5.26 2.46 -3.26
N VAL A 361 -5.61 2.88 -2.05
CA VAL A 361 -6.58 3.97 -1.81
C VAL A 361 -6.08 5.28 -2.39
N ARG A 362 -4.80 5.61 -2.16
CA ARG A 362 -4.19 6.84 -2.69
C ARG A 362 -4.26 6.85 -4.21
N ASP A 363 -3.84 5.77 -4.85
CA ASP A 363 -3.77 5.73 -6.31
C ASP A 363 -5.20 5.84 -6.90
N ILE A 364 -6.17 5.07 -6.41
CA ILE A 364 -7.59 5.19 -6.82
C ILE A 364 -8.13 6.60 -6.63
N THR A 365 -7.83 7.20 -5.48
CA THR A 365 -8.33 8.54 -5.16
C THR A 365 -7.74 9.58 -6.12
N ARG A 366 -6.45 9.52 -6.44
CA ARG A 366 -5.82 10.47 -7.37
C ARG A 366 -6.48 10.46 -8.74
N HIS A 367 -6.70 9.27 -9.29
CA HIS A 367 -7.39 9.09 -10.57
C HIS A 367 -8.83 9.60 -10.51
N THR A 368 -9.55 9.26 -9.42
CA THR A 368 -10.93 9.73 -9.19
C THR A 368 -11.01 11.27 -9.11
N LEU A 369 -10.11 11.93 -8.37
CA LEU A 369 -10.11 13.39 -8.24
C LEU A 369 -9.74 14.11 -9.55
N ALA A 370 -8.87 13.52 -10.37
CA ALA A 370 -8.57 14.03 -11.70
C ALA A 370 -9.78 13.89 -12.64
N ALA A 371 -10.42 12.71 -12.65
CA ALA A 371 -11.62 12.44 -13.42
C ALA A 371 -12.79 13.36 -13.04
N ILE A 372 -13.02 13.60 -11.74
CA ILE A 372 -14.05 14.54 -11.27
C ILE A 372 -13.83 15.93 -11.86
N GLN A 373 -12.60 16.46 -11.81
CA GLN A 373 -12.31 17.78 -12.36
C GLN A 373 -12.49 17.84 -13.88
N ASN A 374 -12.05 16.79 -14.59
CA ASN A 374 -12.24 16.69 -16.03
C ASN A 374 -13.73 16.58 -16.40
N GLY A 375 -14.52 15.84 -15.63
CA GLY A 375 -15.98 15.77 -15.80
C GLY A 375 -16.66 17.12 -15.55
N GLU A 376 -16.26 17.85 -14.51
CA GLU A 376 -16.76 19.21 -14.28
C GLU A 376 -16.45 20.16 -15.45
N ALA A 377 -15.31 19.99 -16.12
CA ALA A 377 -15.00 20.73 -17.35
C ALA A 377 -15.90 20.35 -18.55
N LEU A 378 -16.52 19.17 -18.52
CA LEU A 378 -17.54 18.72 -19.47
C LEU A 378 -18.98 19.08 -19.06
N GLY A 379 -19.15 19.88 -18.01
CA GLY A 379 -20.47 20.33 -17.55
C GLY A 379 -20.98 19.63 -16.29
N GLY A 380 -20.24 18.66 -15.74
CA GLY A 380 -20.52 18.08 -14.43
C GLY A 380 -19.94 16.67 -14.21
N TRP A 381 -19.86 16.25 -12.96
CA TRP A 381 -19.54 14.88 -12.56
C TRP A 381 -20.74 14.16 -11.97
N THR A 382 -21.12 13.02 -12.55
CA THR A 382 -22.21 12.14 -12.10
C THR A 382 -21.75 10.68 -12.10
N ALA A 383 -21.41 10.17 -10.92
CA ALA A 383 -21.23 8.74 -10.72
C ALA A 383 -22.58 8.00 -10.69
N LEU A 384 -22.54 6.67 -10.64
CA LEU A 384 -23.74 5.85 -10.50
C LEU A 384 -24.59 6.20 -9.27
N PRO A 385 -25.91 5.98 -9.33
CA PRO A 385 -26.79 6.13 -8.18
C PRO A 385 -26.30 5.33 -6.96
N ARG A 386 -26.57 5.83 -5.75
CA ARG A 386 -26.16 5.19 -4.49
C ARG A 386 -26.59 3.73 -4.36
N GLN A 387 -27.76 3.39 -4.87
CA GLN A 387 -28.26 2.02 -4.85
C GLN A 387 -27.39 1.07 -5.69
N ASP A 388 -26.91 1.53 -6.85
CA ASP A 388 -26.08 0.71 -7.74
C ASP A 388 -24.64 0.62 -7.20
N LEU A 389 -24.10 1.71 -6.65
CA LEU A 389 -22.83 1.68 -5.92
C LEU A 389 -22.90 0.71 -4.73
N PHE A 390 -24.02 0.69 -4.00
CA PHE A 390 -24.24 -0.23 -2.89
C PHE A 390 -24.31 -1.68 -3.36
N ALA A 391 -24.99 -1.93 -4.48
CA ALA A 391 -25.08 -3.26 -5.06
C ALA A 391 -23.70 -3.85 -5.38
N VAL A 392 -22.76 -3.04 -5.86
CA VAL A 392 -21.37 -3.47 -6.15
C VAL A 392 -20.53 -3.57 -4.88
N GLU A 393 -20.57 -2.57 -3.98
CA GLU A 393 -19.79 -2.57 -2.73
C GLU A 393 -20.15 -3.73 -1.80
N TYR A 394 -21.43 -4.12 -1.77
CA TYR A 394 -21.95 -5.23 -0.97
C TYR A 394 -22.11 -6.54 -1.74
N TRP A 395 -21.60 -6.58 -2.98
CA TRP A 395 -21.63 -7.80 -3.78
C TRP A 395 -20.73 -8.88 -3.17
N GLU A 396 -21.27 -10.07 -2.89
CA GLU A 396 -20.52 -11.14 -2.24
C GLU A 396 -19.25 -11.54 -3.01
N LEU A 397 -19.28 -11.46 -4.34
CA LEU A 397 -18.16 -11.80 -5.22
C LEU A 397 -17.02 -10.79 -5.10
N GLU A 398 -17.34 -9.52 -4.98
CA GLU A 398 -16.35 -8.46 -4.75
C GLU A 398 -15.77 -8.54 -3.34
N GLN A 399 -16.60 -8.76 -2.34
CA GLN A 399 -16.12 -8.92 -0.96
C GLN A 399 -15.23 -10.16 -0.80
N ALA A 400 -15.46 -11.23 -1.57
CA ALA A 400 -14.59 -12.40 -1.57
C ALA A 400 -13.14 -12.06 -1.97
N LYS A 401 -12.91 -11.02 -2.79
CA LYS A 401 -11.56 -10.52 -3.14
C LYS A 401 -10.81 -9.96 -1.92
N LEU A 402 -11.51 -9.58 -0.85
CA LEU A 402 -10.93 -8.96 0.35
C LEU A 402 -10.74 -9.93 1.52
N LYS A 403 -11.37 -11.12 1.50
CA LYS A 403 -11.41 -12.08 2.62
C LYS A 403 -10.09 -12.81 2.92
N SER A 404 -8.96 -12.44 2.30
CA SER A 404 -7.66 -13.09 2.50
C SER A 404 -6.84 -12.57 3.71
N ALA A 405 -7.37 -11.65 4.52
CA ALA A 405 -6.67 -11.11 5.69
C ALA A 405 -7.55 -11.18 6.96
N ALA A 406 -7.75 -12.38 7.51
CA ALA A 406 -8.61 -12.58 8.68
C ALA A 406 -7.90 -12.38 10.04
N VAL A 407 -6.57 -12.24 10.07
CA VAL A 407 -5.83 -12.01 11.32
C VAL A 407 -4.97 -10.76 11.18
N ARG A 408 -5.30 -9.74 11.96
CA ARG A 408 -4.48 -8.54 12.13
C ARG A 408 -3.13 -8.95 12.73
N VAL A 409 -2.05 -8.69 12.01
CA VAL A 409 -0.69 -8.89 12.54
C VAL A 409 -0.40 -7.84 13.63
N GLU A 410 0.47 -8.17 14.59
CA GLU A 410 0.64 -7.43 15.85
C GLU A 410 0.85 -5.91 15.66
N PHE A 411 1.62 -5.50 14.65
CA PHE A 411 1.95 -4.10 14.38
C PHE A 411 1.23 -3.50 13.18
N GLU A 412 0.20 -4.17 12.66
CA GLU A 412 -0.60 -3.62 11.57
C GLU A 412 -1.20 -2.26 11.96
N GLY A 413 -0.96 -1.26 11.12
CA GLY A 413 -1.44 0.11 11.31
C GLY A 413 -0.61 0.92 12.32
N LYS A 414 0.49 0.36 12.85
CA LYS A 414 1.42 1.05 13.75
C LYS A 414 2.66 1.58 13.02
N VAL A 415 3.28 2.61 13.58
CA VAL A 415 4.45 3.31 13.04
C VAL A 415 5.63 3.18 14.00
N ALA A 416 6.74 2.63 13.51
CA ALA A 416 8.02 2.59 14.22
C ALA A 416 8.97 3.67 13.69
N LEU A 417 9.71 4.35 14.56
CA LEU A 417 10.88 5.15 14.18
C LEU A 417 12.14 4.45 14.68
N VAL A 418 13.10 4.20 13.79
CA VAL A 418 14.36 3.52 14.09
C VAL A 418 15.54 4.39 13.69
N THR A 419 16.42 4.71 14.63
CA THR A 419 17.66 5.45 14.36
C THR A 419 18.86 4.52 14.16
N GLY A 420 19.82 4.89 13.32
CA GLY A 420 20.97 4.03 13.01
C GLY A 420 20.54 2.82 12.16
N ALA A 421 19.61 3.05 11.23
CA ALA A 421 18.87 2.03 10.52
C ALA A 421 19.57 1.47 9.27
N ALA A 422 20.73 1.99 8.87
CA ALA A 422 21.42 1.54 7.67
C ALA A 422 22.08 0.16 7.80
N SER A 423 22.43 -0.27 9.00
CA SER A 423 23.14 -1.53 9.23
C SER A 423 22.88 -2.15 10.61
N GLY A 424 23.34 -3.39 10.80
CA GLY A 424 23.32 -4.09 12.08
C GLY A 424 21.95 -4.14 12.74
N ILE A 425 21.94 -3.93 14.07
CA ILE A 425 20.73 -3.98 14.91
C ILE A 425 19.62 -3.06 14.38
N GLY A 426 19.95 -1.84 13.94
CA GLY A 426 18.96 -0.89 13.45
C GLY A 426 18.28 -1.38 12.17
N ARG A 427 19.05 -1.91 11.21
CA ARG A 427 18.48 -2.51 9.99
C ARG A 427 17.63 -3.74 10.31
N ALA A 428 18.12 -4.62 11.18
CA ALA A 428 17.38 -5.79 11.63
C ALA A 428 16.05 -5.40 12.32
N CYS A 429 16.02 -4.29 13.07
CA CYS A 429 14.77 -3.74 13.61
C CYS A 429 13.80 -3.32 12.50
N VAL A 430 14.27 -2.60 11.46
CA VAL A 430 13.41 -2.21 10.34
C VAL A 430 12.76 -3.43 9.69
N GLU A 431 13.55 -4.47 9.41
CA GLU A 431 13.08 -5.72 8.81
C GLU A 431 12.08 -6.45 9.73
N GLU A 432 12.35 -6.54 11.03
CA GLU A 432 11.49 -7.18 12.02
C GLU A 432 10.14 -6.44 12.21
N PHE A 433 10.15 -5.10 12.32
CA PHE A 433 8.91 -4.33 12.43
C PHE A 433 8.03 -4.45 11.17
N MET A 434 8.65 -4.41 9.99
CA MET A 434 7.93 -4.64 8.73
C MET A 434 7.32 -6.03 8.65
N ALA A 435 8.07 -7.08 9.03
CA ALA A 435 7.57 -8.45 9.02
C ALA A 435 6.34 -8.65 9.92
N ARG A 436 6.23 -7.85 11.00
CA ARG A 436 5.09 -7.81 11.91
C ARG A 436 3.98 -6.82 11.50
N GLY A 437 4.11 -6.17 10.34
CA GLY A 437 3.10 -5.32 9.71
C GLY A 437 3.17 -3.83 10.05
N ALA A 438 4.21 -3.37 10.74
CA ALA A 438 4.42 -1.93 10.98
C ALA A 438 4.95 -1.23 9.74
N VAL A 439 4.71 0.07 9.64
CA VAL A 439 5.47 0.96 8.77
C VAL A 439 6.61 1.59 9.56
N VAL A 440 7.74 1.86 8.91
CA VAL A 440 8.99 2.24 9.58
C VAL A 440 9.54 3.55 9.01
N ILE A 441 9.79 4.51 9.89
CA ILE A 441 10.60 5.71 9.63
C ILE A 441 12.04 5.35 10.02
N ALA A 442 12.88 5.12 9.03
CA ALA A 442 14.27 4.72 9.21
C ALA A 442 15.18 5.95 9.08
N LEU A 443 15.96 6.25 10.12
CA LEU A 443 16.89 7.38 10.16
C LEU A 443 18.33 6.89 10.22
N ASP A 444 19.19 7.41 9.35
CA ASP A 444 20.63 7.16 9.38
C ASP A 444 21.41 8.31 8.72
N ILE A 445 22.70 8.43 9.02
CA ILE A 445 23.61 9.42 8.40
C ILE A 445 24.32 8.86 7.15
N ALA A 446 24.12 7.57 6.84
CA ALA A 446 24.74 6.95 5.67
C ALA A 446 24.38 7.70 4.38
N PRO A 447 25.36 7.96 3.48
CA PRO A 447 25.08 8.63 2.22
C PRO A 447 24.18 7.78 1.33
N ALA A 448 23.26 8.41 0.60
CA ALA A 448 22.26 7.76 -0.25
C ALA A 448 21.37 6.74 0.49
N PHE A 449 21.15 6.94 1.80
CA PHE A 449 20.33 6.05 2.60
C PHE A 449 18.86 6.01 2.15
N GLU A 450 18.36 7.08 1.54
CA GLU A 450 16.98 7.23 1.09
C GLU A 450 16.55 6.16 0.07
N THR A 451 17.49 5.54 -0.64
CA THR A 451 17.23 4.48 -1.62
C THR A 451 17.58 3.08 -1.10
N SER A 452 17.95 2.95 0.18
CA SER A 452 18.40 1.68 0.77
C SER A 452 17.28 0.65 0.96
N PHE A 453 16.01 1.08 0.90
CA PHE A 453 14.84 0.21 1.00
C PHE A 453 13.92 0.45 -0.20
N SER A 454 13.54 -0.63 -0.88
CA SER A 454 12.58 -0.59 -2.01
C SER A 454 11.12 -0.78 -1.59
N ASN A 455 10.88 -1.21 -0.35
CA ASN A 455 9.54 -1.48 0.17
C ASN A 455 8.86 -0.17 0.62
N SER A 456 7.63 0.08 0.15
CA SER A 456 6.86 1.29 0.51
C SER A 456 6.50 1.38 2.00
N SER A 457 6.66 0.29 2.77
CA SER A 457 6.48 0.29 4.22
C SER A 457 7.64 0.94 4.98
N VAL A 458 8.76 1.26 4.32
CA VAL A 458 9.89 1.99 4.91
C VAL A 458 10.02 3.37 4.28
N LEU A 459 10.08 4.40 5.11
CA LEU A 459 10.55 5.71 4.73
C LEU A 459 11.97 5.90 5.27
N ALA A 460 12.97 5.74 4.40
CA ALA A 460 14.37 5.97 4.73
C ALA A 460 14.74 7.45 4.54
N LEU A 461 15.31 8.06 5.58
CA LEU A 461 15.65 9.48 5.59
C LEU A 461 17.10 9.65 6.08
N HIS A 462 17.90 10.38 5.31
CA HIS A 462 19.20 10.84 5.79
C HIS A 462 19.01 11.84 6.93
N CYS A 463 19.53 11.53 8.11
CA CYS A 463 19.38 12.34 9.31
C CYS A 463 20.58 12.16 10.25
N ASP A 464 21.31 13.25 10.50
CA ASP A 464 22.25 13.32 11.61
C ASP A 464 21.46 13.55 12.92
N VAL A 465 21.42 12.53 13.77
CA VAL A 465 20.70 12.58 15.06
C VAL A 465 21.36 13.52 16.09
N THR A 466 22.53 14.08 15.80
CA THR A 466 23.13 15.14 16.61
C THR A 466 22.55 16.53 16.30
N ASP A 467 21.87 16.69 15.15
CA ASP A 467 21.22 17.93 14.73
C ASP A 467 19.71 17.91 15.04
N SER A 468 19.25 18.89 15.83
CA SER A 468 17.84 18.98 16.22
C SER A 468 16.91 19.42 15.08
N GLU A 469 17.41 20.19 14.12
CA GLU A 469 16.62 20.63 12.98
C GLU A 469 16.41 19.48 11.99
N ALA A 470 17.48 18.71 11.71
CA ALA A 470 17.39 17.48 10.93
C ALA A 470 16.40 16.48 11.53
N ILE A 471 16.45 16.24 12.85
CA ILE A 471 15.49 15.37 13.55
C ILE A 471 14.06 15.88 13.39
N ALA A 472 13.83 17.19 13.61
CA ALA A 472 12.48 17.76 13.51
C ALA A 472 11.91 17.65 12.09
N ALA A 473 12.74 17.89 11.07
CA ALA A 473 12.36 17.70 9.67
C ALA A 473 12.04 16.24 9.35
N ALA A 474 12.85 15.29 9.84
CA ALA A 474 12.63 13.86 9.62
C ALA A 474 11.34 13.37 10.32
N VAL A 475 11.08 13.80 11.55
CA VAL A 475 9.82 13.50 12.26
C VAL A 475 8.62 14.06 11.50
N LEU A 476 8.69 15.29 10.99
CA LEU A 476 7.60 15.88 10.20
C LEU A 476 7.35 15.09 8.90
N GLN A 477 8.39 14.70 8.18
CA GLN A 477 8.25 13.89 6.96
C GLN A 477 7.65 12.52 7.26
N GLY A 478 8.09 11.86 8.33
CA GLY A 478 7.56 10.57 8.77
C GLY A 478 6.09 10.64 9.18
N VAL A 479 5.71 11.67 9.96
CA VAL A 479 4.32 11.88 10.38
C VAL A 479 3.42 12.27 9.21
N SER A 480 3.89 13.06 8.24
CA SER A 480 3.12 13.32 7.01
C SER A 480 2.86 12.06 6.18
N SER A 481 3.79 11.09 6.23
CA SER A 481 3.72 9.84 5.46
C SER A 481 2.85 8.76 6.11
N PHE A 482 2.88 8.66 7.45
CA PHE A 482 2.24 7.55 8.19
C PHE A 482 1.28 8.00 9.30
N GLY A 483 1.28 9.29 9.64
CA GLY A 483 0.30 9.93 10.50
C GLY A 483 0.69 9.97 11.98
N GLY A 484 1.80 9.37 12.40
CA GLY A 484 2.22 9.37 13.80
C GLY A 484 3.49 8.56 14.06
N ILE A 485 3.80 8.35 15.34
CA ILE A 485 4.89 7.49 15.82
C ILE A 485 4.34 6.74 17.03
N ASP A 486 4.36 5.41 17.00
CA ASP A 486 3.91 4.57 18.11
C ASP A 486 5.13 4.01 18.86
N MET A 487 6.12 3.52 18.13
CA MET A 487 7.31 2.87 18.68
C MET A 487 8.57 3.65 18.30
N LEU A 488 9.46 3.90 19.26
CA LEU A 488 10.76 4.52 19.01
C LEU A 488 11.87 3.55 19.41
N VAL A 489 12.70 3.17 18.46
CA VAL A 489 13.95 2.44 18.70
C VAL A 489 15.12 3.43 18.63
N SER A 490 15.58 3.82 19.81
CA SER A 490 16.71 4.72 19.98
C SER A 490 18.01 3.91 19.97
N ASN A 491 18.51 3.64 18.78
CA ASN A 491 19.62 2.71 18.50
C ASN A 491 20.92 3.37 18.03
N ALA A 492 20.87 4.54 17.39
CA ALA A 492 22.04 5.18 16.80
C ALA A 492 23.17 5.32 17.84
N GLY A 493 24.39 4.97 17.45
CA GLY A 493 25.54 5.01 18.35
C GLY A 493 26.79 4.46 17.69
N VAL A 494 27.94 4.77 18.27
CA VAL A 494 29.24 4.30 17.79
C VAL A 494 30.12 3.94 18.97
N PHE A 495 30.87 2.85 18.84
CA PHE A 495 31.98 2.59 19.73
C PHE A 495 33.15 3.46 19.28
N THR A 496 33.46 4.51 20.04
CA THR A 496 34.56 5.43 19.71
C THR A 496 35.92 4.79 19.98
N GLU A 497 37.00 5.48 19.62
CA GLU A 497 38.36 4.95 19.79
C GLU A 497 38.64 4.60 21.27
N SER A 498 39.26 3.43 21.49
CA SER A 498 39.60 2.93 22.81
C SER A 498 40.80 3.69 23.38
N GLN A 499 40.58 4.46 24.45
CA GLN A 499 41.61 5.28 25.10
C GLN A 499 41.58 5.10 26.61
N THR A 500 42.75 5.09 27.25
CA THR A 500 42.83 5.12 28.73
C THR A 500 42.34 6.48 29.22
N ILE A 501 42.02 6.59 30.51
CA ILE A 501 41.56 7.87 31.09
C ILE A 501 42.64 8.95 30.95
N GLU A 502 43.90 8.60 31.17
CA GLU A 502 45.04 9.52 31.04
C GLU A 502 45.23 10.02 29.60
N SER A 503 44.92 9.18 28.61
CA SER A 503 45.10 9.50 27.18
C SER A 503 43.83 9.96 26.49
N MET A 504 42.72 10.14 27.22
CA MET A 504 41.43 10.49 26.63
C MET A 504 41.49 11.91 26.06
N SER A 505 41.19 12.06 24.77
CA SER A 505 41.05 13.40 24.19
C SER A 505 39.64 13.96 24.44
N ASP A 506 39.57 15.27 24.62
CA ASP A 506 38.29 15.99 24.76
C ASP A 506 37.38 15.74 23.55
N ASP A 507 37.93 15.76 22.33
CA ASP A 507 37.17 15.47 21.10
C ASP A 507 36.54 14.07 21.09
N ASN A 508 37.27 13.05 21.54
CA ASN A 508 36.77 11.67 21.58
C ASN A 508 35.69 11.52 22.66
N TRP A 509 35.89 12.15 23.81
CA TRP A 509 34.91 12.21 24.89
C TRP A 509 33.63 12.91 24.43
N ASP A 510 33.74 14.13 23.93
CA ASP A 510 32.62 14.97 23.51
C ASP A 510 31.85 14.33 22.36
N ARG A 511 32.54 13.74 21.37
CA ARG A 511 31.89 12.99 20.30
C ARG A 511 31.08 11.81 20.84
N SER A 512 31.62 11.07 21.81
CA SER A 512 30.91 9.96 22.44
C SER A 512 29.70 10.44 23.22
N MET A 513 29.81 11.52 24.00
CA MET A 513 28.68 12.11 24.74
C MET A 513 27.61 12.70 23.81
N ALA A 514 28.02 13.36 22.73
CA ALA A 514 27.12 13.96 21.76
C ALA A 514 26.28 12.89 21.05
N LEU A 515 26.94 11.82 20.56
CA LEU A 515 26.26 10.78 19.79
C LEU A 515 25.61 9.71 20.67
N ASN A 516 26.30 9.13 21.66
CA ASN A 516 25.79 7.98 22.43
C ASN A 516 24.88 8.35 23.61
N LEU A 517 24.71 9.64 23.92
CA LEU A 517 23.84 10.11 25.00
C LEU A 517 22.95 11.26 24.55
N SER A 518 23.54 12.39 24.15
CA SER A 518 22.78 13.63 23.90
C SER A 518 21.85 13.51 22.70
N SER A 519 22.25 12.80 21.64
CA SER A 519 21.42 12.55 20.46
C SER A 519 20.11 11.82 20.80
N HIS A 520 20.17 10.80 21.68
CA HIS A 520 19.01 10.03 22.10
C HIS A 520 17.98 10.91 22.81
N MET A 521 18.43 11.83 23.67
CA MET A 521 17.57 12.83 24.29
C MET A 521 16.91 13.74 23.24
N LYS A 522 17.67 14.23 22.26
CA LYS A 522 17.14 15.08 21.17
C LYS A 522 16.07 14.35 20.36
N VAL A 523 16.32 13.10 19.99
CA VAL A 523 15.36 12.24 19.26
C VAL A 523 14.10 12.01 20.08
N MET A 524 14.23 11.62 21.36
CA MET A 524 13.09 11.44 22.26
C MET A 524 12.28 12.74 22.37
N ARG A 525 12.94 13.88 22.63
CA ARG A 525 12.27 15.18 22.74
C ARG A 525 11.44 15.53 21.51
N ALA A 526 11.92 15.22 20.31
CA ALA A 526 11.19 15.47 19.07
C ALA A 526 10.02 14.48 18.86
N CYS A 527 10.18 13.22 19.25
CA CYS A 527 9.16 12.18 19.02
C CYS A 527 8.05 12.17 20.07
N LEU A 528 8.35 12.49 21.34
CA LEU A 528 7.42 12.30 22.46
C LEU A 528 6.08 13.04 22.34
N PRO A 529 6.02 14.30 21.85
CA PRO A 529 4.73 14.96 21.64
C PRO A 529 3.81 14.19 20.68
N ILE A 530 4.40 13.53 19.68
CA ILE A 530 3.70 12.70 18.69
C ILE A 530 3.33 11.34 19.30
N GLN A 531 4.25 10.71 20.04
CA GLN A 531 4.02 9.40 20.68
C GLN A 531 2.92 9.41 21.74
N LYS A 532 2.66 10.56 22.39
CA LYS A 532 1.49 10.72 23.27
C LYS A 532 0.16 10.49 22.56
N ASN A 533 0.14 10.62 21.24
CA ASN A 533 -1.00 10.32 20.38
C ASN A 533 -0.94 8.92 19.74
N GLY A 534 0.09 8.13 20.03
CA GLY A 534 0.30 6.81 19.45
C GLY A 534 -0.59 5.70 20.02
N PHE A 535 -0.56 4.54 19.36
CA PHE A 535 -1.22 3.31 19.79
C PHE A 535 -0.22 2.37 20.46
N ASP A 536 -0.48 2.03 21.73
CA ASP A 536 0.43 1.26 22.59
C ASP A 536 1.87 1.82 22.62
N PRO A 537 2.05 3.13 22.86
CA PRO A 537 3.31 3.79 22.58
C PRO A 537 4.47 3.25 23.43
N SER A 538 5.64 3.13 22.81
CA SER A 538 6.83 2.60 23.47
C SER A 538 8.14 3.21 22.96
N VAL A 539 9.14 3.19 23.83
CA VAL A 539 10.53 3.54 23.55
C VAL A 539 11.39 2.37 23.98
N VAL A 540 12.23 1.89 23.07
CA VAL A 540 13.27 0.90 23.38
C VAL A 540 14.63 1.53 23.08
N ILE A 541 15.47 1.59 24.10
CA ILE A 541 16.80 2.18 24.01
C ILE A 541 17.82 1.06 23.89
N VAL A 542 18.71 1.16 22.90
CA VAL A 542 19.83 0.23 22.74
C VAL A 542 21.02 0.77 23.52
N ALA A 543 21.24 0.22 24.70
CA ALA A 543 22.38 0.54 25.55
C ALA A 543 23.57 -0.36 25.17
N SER A 544 24.20 -0.99 26.16
CA SER A 544 25.33 -1.89 25.95
C SER A 544 25.58 -2.74 27.19
N LYS A 545 26.17 -3.91 26.99
CA LYS A 545 26.82 -4.70 28.06
C LYS A 545 27.89 -3.93 28.85
N ASN A 546 28.47 -2.86 28.29
CA ASN A 546 29.41 -2.02 29.04
C ASN A 546 28.80 -1.29 30.24
N VAL A 547 27.47 -1.23 30.34
CA VAL A 547 26.79 -0.65 31.51
C VAL A 547 26.98 -1.55 32.74
N PRO A 548 26.56 -2.83 32.74
CA PRO A 548 26.83 -3.73 33.86
C PRO A 548 28.29 -4.20 33.94
N ALA A 549 28.99 -4.33 32.81
CA ALA A 549 30.30 -4.96 32.76
C ALA A 549 31.29 -4.25 31.80
N PRO A 550 31.80 -3.06 32.18
CA PRO A 550 32.70 -2.24 31.36
C PRO A 550 34.10 -2.86 31.19
N GLY A 551 34.85 -2.40 30.21
CA GLY A 551 36.25 -2.80 29.96
C GLY A 551 37.23 -1.61 29.95
N PRO A 552 38.53 -1.86 30.17
CA PRO A 552 39.56 -0.83 29.99
C PRO A 552 39.49 -0.21 28.58
N GLY A 553 39.76 1.09 28.48
CA GLY A 553 39.74 1.80 27.20
C GLY A 553 38.37 2.32 26.76
N ALA A 554 37.29 1.94 27.44
CA ALA A 554 35.92 2.25 27.03
C ALA A 554 35.27 3.38 27.87
N ALA A 555 36.03 4.26 28.51
CA ALA A 555 35.52 5.21 29.50
C ALA A 555 34.43 6.13 28.92
N ALA A 556 34.69 6.79 27.78
CA ALA A 556 33.74 7.70 27.14
C ALA A 556 32.44 6.97 26.73
N TYR A 557 32.57 5.84 26.02
CA TYR A 557 31.42 5.05 25.58
C TYR A 557 30.60 4.49 26.76
N SER A 558 31.28 3.95 27.78
CA SER A 558 30.62 3.36 28.96
C SER A 558 29.91 4.42 29.79
N ALA A 559 30.53 5.58 30.00
CA ALA A 559 29.90 6.71 30.68
C ALA A 559 28.65 7.20 29.91
N ALA A 560 28.74 7.34 28.58
CA ALA A 560 27.60 7.75 27.76
C ALA A 560 26.46 6.73 27.83
N LYS A 561 26.73 5.43 27.68
CA LYS A 561 25.71 4.38 27.73
C LYS A 561 25.13 4.17 29.13
N ALA A 562 25.91 4.38 30.19
CA ALA A 562 25.42 4.39 31.57
C ALA A 562 24.49 5.59 31.82
N GLY A 563 24.90 6.79 31.36
CA GLY A 563 24.05 7.99 31.39
C GLY A 563 22.75 7.80 30.60
N LEU A 564 22.84 7.17 29.43
CA LEU A 564 21.69 6.85 28.57
C LEU A 564 20.73 5.89 29.27
N THR A 565 21.25 4.87 29.95
CA THR A 565 20.45 3.91 30.73
C THR A 565 19.78 4.59 31.91
N GLN A 566 20.47 5.52 32.60
CA GLN A 566 19.85 6.28 33.67
C GLN A 566 18.77 7.24 33.13
N MET A 567 19.00 7.88 31.99
CA MET A 567 18.00 8.69 31.30
C MET A 567 16.77 7.87 30.92
N ALA A 568 16.95 6.63 30.45
CA ALA A 568 15.86 5.71 30.16
C ALA A 568 14.95 5.47 31.37
N ARG A 569 15.55 5.29 32.57
CA ARG A 569 14.82 5.10 33.82
C ARG A 569 14.04 6.35 34.22
N VAL A 570 14.63 7.54 34.06
CA VAL A 570 13.93 8.81 34.29
C VAL A 570 12.77 8.95 33.33
N ALA A 571 12.97 8.68 32.03
CA ALA A 571 11.92 8.73 31.04
C ALA A 571 10.79 7.72 31.30
N ALA A 572 11.09 6.53 31.81
CA ALA A 572 10.07 5.57 32.22
C ALA A 572 9.15 6.12 33.32
N LEU A 573 9.70 6.89 34.26
CA LEU A 573 8.95 7.55 35.33
C LEU A 573 8.11 8.72 34.79
N GLU A 574 8.72 9.58 33.97
CA GLU A 574 8.07 10.78 33.44
C GLU A 574 6.93 10.45 32.46
N LEU A 575 7.09 9.39 31.66
CA LEU A 575 6.19 9.10 30.55
C LEU A 575 5.12 8.05 30.89
N GLY A 576 5.22 7.41 32.07
CA GLY A 576 4.27 6.41 32.54
C GLY A 576 2.83 6.94 32.63
N GLU A 577 2.64 8.19 33.06
CA GLU A 577 1.31 8.84 33.10
C GLU A 577 0.71 9.05 31.70
N SER A 578 1.56 9.16 30.67
CA SER A 578 1.14 9.23 29.27
C SER A 578 0.95 7.85 28.64
N GLY A 579 1.12 6.76 29.40
CA GLY A 579 1.03 5.39 28.91
C GLY A 579 2.18 4.93 28.01
N ILE A 580 3.27 5.72 27.91
CA ILE A 580 4.43 5.36 27.08
C ILE A 580 5.39 4.51 27.91
N ARG A 581 5.66 3.30 27.43
CA ARG A 581 6.62 2.38 28.08
C ARG A 581 8.03 2.69 27.61
N VAL A 582 9.00 2.70 28.52
CA VAL A 582 10.42 2.91 28.18
C VAL A 582 11.24 1.75 28.73
N ASN A 583 11.86 0.96 27.85
CA ASN A 583 12.69 -0.17 28.23
C ASN A 583 14.07 -0.08 27.56
N THR A 584 15.03 -0.84 28.06
CA THR A 584 16.42 -0.82 27.57
C THR A 584 16.90 -2.23 27.28
N VAL A 585 17.60 -2.41 26.15
CA VAL A 585 18.32 -3.64 25.84
C VAL A 585 19.83 -3.41 25.99
N HIS A 586 20.54 -4.45 26.43
CA HIS A 586 22.00 -4.44 26.59
C HIS A 586 22.64 -5.53 25.73
N PRO A 587 22.84 -5.28 24.42
CA PRO A 587 23.51 -6.24 23.56
C PRO A 587 24.99 -6.40 23.93
N ASN A 588 25.52 -7.59 23.67
CA ASN A 588 26.94 -7.90 23.71
C ASN A 588 27.31 -8.73 22.48
N ALA A 589 28.54 -8.58 21.99
CA ALA A 589 29.12 -9.51 21.02
C ALA A 589 28.26 -9.71 19.76
N VAL A 590 27.68 -8.62 19.23
CA VAL A 590 26.91 -8.62 17.97
C VAL A 590 27.86 -8.31 16.83
N TYR A 591 28.24 -9.34 16.08
CA TYR A 591 29.35 -9.28 15.11
C TYR A 591 28.91 -9.05 13.66
N ASP A 592 27.63 -9.19 13.34
CA ASP A 592 27.05 -8.93 12.01
C ASP A 592 26.80 -7.43 11.76
N THR A 593 27.72 -6.57 12.21
CA THR A 593 27.67 -5.11 12.01
C THR A 593 28.88 -4.64 11.24
N ALA A 594 28.77 -3.49 10.55
CA ALA A 594 29.85 -2.94 9.72
C ALA A 594 31.16 -2.64 10.49
N LEU A 595 31.13 -2.67 11.83
CA LEU A 595 32.29 -2.46 12.70
C LEU A 595 33.21 -3.69 12.81
N TRP A 596 32.75 -4.90 12.45
CA TRP A 596 33.49 -6.14 12.63
C TRP A 596 33.89 -6.77 11.29
N THR A 597 35.06 -6.40 10.79
CA THR A 597 35.67 -7.09 9.65
C THR A 597 36.33 -8.40 10.09
N ASP A 598 36.54 -9.32 9.15
CA ASP A 598 37.24 -10.59 9.40
C ASP A 598 38.62 -10.37 10.05
N GLU A 599 39.35 -9.33 9.61
CA GLU A 599 40.64 -8.95 10.17
C GLU A 599 40.53 -8.48 11.63
N VAL A 600 39.51 -7.69 11.96
CA VAL A 600 39.28 -7.20 13.33
C VAL A 600 38.91 -8.37 14.24
N LEU A 601 38.05 -9.28 13.78
CA LEU A 601 37.65 -10.49 14.51
C LEU A 601 38.84 -11.41 14.75
N ALA A 602 39.64 -11.71 13.72
CA ALA A 602 40.82 -12.55 13.84
C ALA A 602 41.84 -11.96 14.84
N ARG A 603 42.10 -10.66 14.77
CA ARG A 603 43.01 -9.96 15.70
C ARG A 603 42.50 -10.02 17.14
N ARG A 604 41.19 -9.81 17.36
CA ARG A 604 40.59 -9.85 18.71
C ARG A 604 40.57 -11.26 19.27
N ALA A 605 40.18 -12.25 18.47
CA ALA A 605 40.20 -13.65 18.87
C ALA A 605 41.62 -14.10 19.27
N ALA A 606 42.62 -13.78 18.46
CA ALA A 606 44.03 -14.07 18.75
C ALA A 606 44.54 -13.40 20.04
N HIS A 607 44.08 -12.19 20.35
CA HIS A 607 44.43 -11.52 21.61
C HIS A 607 43.96 -12.30 22.85
N TYR A 608 42.84 -13.02 22.75
CA TYR A 608 42.33 -13.88 23.81
C TYR A 608 42.79 -15.35 23.70
N GLY A 609 43.64 -15.67 22.71
CA GLY A 609 44.10 -17.04 22.47
C GLY A 609 43.00 -17.97 21.96
N LEU A 610 41.97 -17.42 21.30
CA LEU A 610 40.81 -18.15 20.78
C LEU A 610 40.81 -18.16 19.25
N SER A 611 40.15 -19.14 18.65
CA SER A 611 39.67 -19.04 17.27
C SER A 611 38.54 -18.00 17.16
N VAL A 612 38.23 -17.57 15.93
CA VAL A 612 37.13 -16.61 15.71
C VAL A 612 35.79 -17.18 16.16
N ASP A 613 35.52 -18.45 15.89
CA ASP A 613 34.26 -19.10 16.29
C ASP A 613 34.15 -19.23 17.81
N GLU A 614 35.23 -19.63 18.49
CA GLU A 614 35.29 -19.66 19.95
C GLU A 614 35.12 -18.26 20.55
N TYR A 615 35.73 -17.23 19.95
CA TYR A 615 35.56 -15.85 20.38
C TYR A 615 34.12 -15.35 20.20
N LYS A 616 33.47 -15.72 19.09
CA LYS A 616 32.08 -15.36 18.81
C LYS A 616 31.08 -16.01 19.77
N THR A 617 31.42 -17.21 20.25
CA THR A 617 30.59 -18.03 21.14
C THR A 617 31.09 -18.03 22.59
N ALA A 618 31.98 -17.10 22.96
CA ALA A 618 32.53 -16.95 24.31
C ALA A 618 31.49 -16.35 25.30
N ASN A 619 30.39 -17.07 25.50
CA ASN A 619 29.28 -16.78 26.39
C ASN A 619 28.73 -18.08 27.00
N VAL A 620 27.88 -17.97 28.03
CA VAL A 620 27.41 -19.11 28.82
C VAL A 620 26.63 -20.14 28.00
N LEU A 621 25.83 -19.69 27.02
CA LEU A 621 25.08 -20.60 26.14
C LEU A 621 25.88 -21.12 24.95
N GLN A 622 27.10 -20.61 24.74
CA GLN A 622 27.97 -20.96 23.60
C GLN A 622 27.30 -20.73 22.24
N GLN A 623 26.57 -19.62 22.10
CA GLN A 623 25.83 -19.25 20.88
C GLN A 623 26.26 -17.88 20.36
N GLU A 624 26.33 -17.70 19.04
CA GLU A 624 26.50 -16.36 18.46
C GLU A 624 25.24 -15.53 18.71
N VAL A 625 25.41 -14.23 18.95
CA VAL A 625 24.30 -13.27 19.07
C VAL A 625 24.28 -12.41 17.83
N SER A 626 23.19 -12.44 17.09
CA SER A 626 23.00 -11.66 15.86
C SER A 626 22.23 -10.37 16.09
N SER A 627 22.28 -9.48 15.11
CA SER A 627 21.44 -8.28 15.08
C SER A 627 19.95 -8.62 15.04
N ALA A 628 19.57 -9.76 14.44
CA ALA A 628 18.20 -10.26 14.39
C ALA A 628 17.68 -10.71 15.77
N ASP A 629 18.54 -11.32 16.60
CA ASP A 629 18.17 -11.69 17.97
C ASP A 629 17.85 -10.45 18.82
N VAL A 630 18.67 -9.41 18.69
CA VAL A 630 18.44 -8.12 19.37
C VAL A 630 17.17 -7.46 18.84
N ALA A 631 16.96 -7.44 17.52
CA ALA A 631 15.75 -6.87 16.91
C ALA A 631 14.48 -7.59 17.38
N THR A 632 14.51 -8.92 17.51
CA THR A 632 13.41 -9.71 18.06
C THR A 632 13.07 -9.30 19.50
N ALA A 633 14.08 -9.15 20.35
CA ALA A 633 13.89 -8.69 21.73
C ALA A 633 13.34 -7.25 21.80
N ILE A 634 13.83 -6.35 20.93
CA ILE A 634 13.34 -4.97 20.81
C ILE A 634 11.87 -4.97 20.36
N ALA A 635 11.50 -5.75 19.36
CA ALA A 635 10.12 -5.85 18.88
C ALA A 635 9.18 -6.35 19.98
N LEU A 636 9.59 -7.36 20.75
CA LEU A 636 8.80 -7.86 21.89
C LEU A 636 8.61 -6.78 22.98
N LEU A 637 9.68 -6.05 23.34
CA LEU A 637 9.60 -4.95 24.30
C LEU A 637 8.75 -3.79 23.78
N ALA A 638 8.80 -3.51 22.48
CA ALA A 638 8.01 -2.47 21.84
C ALA A 638 6.53 -2.86 21.70
N GLY A 639 6.23 -4.15 21.55
CA GLY A 639 4.90 -4.70 21.33
C GLY A 639 4.06 -4.90 22.59
N THR A 640 2.93 -5.59 22.44
CA THR A 640 1.93 -5.77 23.51
C THR A 640 2.28 -6.92 24.46
N SER A 641 3.20 -7.80 24.05
CA SER A 641 3.77 -8.88 24.88
C SER A 641 4.37 -8.36 26.19
N PHE A 642 4.94 -7.14 26.17
CA PHE A 642 5.50 -6.45 27.34
C PHE A 642 4.66 -5.21 27.73
N SER A 643 3.34 -5.23 27.49
CA SER A 643 2.43 -4.09 27.75
C SER A 643 2.35 -3.65 29.22
N LYS A 644 2.82 -4.49 30.17
CA LYS A 644 2.88 -4.18 31.61
C LYS A 644 4.29 -3.97 32.13
N THR A 645 5.26 -3.75 31.23
CA THR A 645 6.67 -3.62 31.57
C THR A 645 7.22 -2.26 31.11
N THR A 646 7.73 -1.47 32.06
CA THR A 646 8.45 -0.22 31.82
C THR A 646 9.62 -0.11 32.79
N GLY A 647 10.70 0.54 32.39
CA GLY A 647 11.95 0.64 33.15
C GLY A 647 12.78 -0.65 33.18
N ALA A 648 12.42 -1.67 32.40
CA ALA A 648 13.16 -2.93 32.36
C ALA A 648 14.46 -2.78 31.58
N GLN A 649 15.46 -3.54 32.02
CA GLN A 649 16.77 -3.66 31.40
C GLN A 649 16.98 -5.13 31.04
N LEU A 650 17.17 -5.42 29.75
CA LEU A 650 17.26 -6.77 29.22
C LEU A 650 18.62 -7.02 28.56
N PRO A 651 19.49 -7.86 29.13
CA PRO A 651 20.66 -8.37 28.44
C PRO A 651 20.28 -9.23 27.23
N VAL A 652 20.97 -9.01 26.10
CA VAL A 652 20.90 -9.87 24.91
C VAL A 652 22.33 -10.25 24.55
N ASP A 653 22.85 -11.25 25.23
CA ASP A 653 24.29 -11.56 25.24
C ASP A 653 24.61 -13.06 25.32
N SER A 654 23.61 -13.93 25.20
CA SER A 654 23.73 -15.39 25.40
C SER A 654 24.39 -15.77 26.76
N GLY A 655 24.27 -14.89 27.75
CA GLY A 655 24.85 -15.01 29.08
C GLY A 655 26.30 -14.55 29.13
N ASN A 656 26.53 -13.35 29.68
CA ASN A 656 27.87 -12.87 30.04
C ASN A 656 28.13 -13.08 31.53
N GLU A 657 29.21 -13.79 31.90
CA GLU A 657 29.55 -14.08 33.30
C GLU A 657 29.74 -12.85 34.19
N ARG A 658 30.05 -11.69 33.61
CA ARG A 658 30.21 -10.43 34.36
C ARG A 658 28.89 -9.66 34.55
N VAL A 659 27.81 -10.14 33.94
CA VAL A 659 26.48 -9.50 33.94
C VAL A 659 25.48 -10.30 34.78
N ILE A 660 25.59 -11.65 34.79
CA ILE A 660 24.71 -12.57 35.54
C ILE A 660 24.84 -12.41 37.04
#